data_AF-A0AAE3FSF9-F1
#
_entry.id   AF-A0AAE3FSF9-F1
#
_cell.length_a   1.000
_cell.length_b   1.000
_cell.length_c   1.000
_cell.angle_alpha   90.00
_cell.angle_beta   90.00
_cell.angle_gamma   90.00
#
_symmetry.space_group_name_H-M   'P 1'
#
loop_
_entity.id
_entity.type
_entity.pdbx_description
1 polymer ?
#
loop_
_entity_poly.entity_id
_entity_poly.type
_entity_poly.pdbx_seq_one_letter_code
_entity_poly.pdbx_strand_id
1 'polypeptide(L)'
;MTIGLDIDDRFTTVARDGVEPTTERTNFVELPDDEMVLDMLSSGEVEYVERDGTVYAVGNGATDFAGMFDAPVESLLRGGVLTGERDVDAVLAELLIEQVLGAAEEEERAVFAAPSEPVDRDVDMLFHRRTIDSRLGSLGYESESVTRGVAAGYAGFGTDAPTGVAVVLGTGTSEVCLLDDGRPVAQFGLGRGGNWIDKQVADATDRDPSTVADERETYDLTTGDGDVLGMYYENLLSYVVDAVLEHTEIDGAVLPVVVAGSAARPAGIGETLDELLTGADLSFEIEELRVLEDPITAVARGARLAPDVERSSVETATAVESGSASEAATTSSGQASSDSGGDRSDSPPGENAVPPDRTTTVEALDERITDLRERVDAQADQTAMSDLGEAVDGLDARLAEIEDAELASLSSELNAVADDVEQLRERHDDLAERQHSLDSRLEDTPDSDLEETVAELDDALSALREEFDGSRSRIEALETDVTEPADELLDRIDDIEATLDSREDLQSEVAALDQSLVTTGDDLDSAVERIEDLETHLDDVEARADTAIERTDGVVSRLDDVEADTETVRERVSETESRIERIEQEASSTDDRVDDLNETVDEQAGRIGAVELSNEAIDERVESIEGAVATVDDLSDSLEDAGERLDSLQSSLADADRRIAELETINERVDELEGTLDRVAELESTGDRVEELEGTLNEMETRYDDDVDALRSDLNKLQSQVESVIDVDDGPSDDEVREIASDVAREHVLAPALGGAGTFGLLAAGGAAVADALVLAGVFAALAIVCFGAFVRSR
;
A
#
# COMPACT_ATOMS: atom_id res chain seq x y z
N MET A 1 -3.27 -34.57 27.93
CA MET A 1 -4.74 -34.81 28.02
C MET A 1 -5.37 -34.73 26.63
N THR A 2 -6.50 -35.40 26.36
CA THR A 2 -7.19 -35.29 25.05
C THR A 2 -8.25 -34.18 25.08
N ILE A 3 -8.15 -33.25 24.12
CA ILE A 3 -9.12 -32.19 23.85
C ILE A 3 -9.78 -32.49 22.49
N GLY A 4 -11.08 -32.26 22.39
CA GLY A 4 -11.80 -32.23 21.11
C GLY A 4 -12.11 -30.79 20.70
N LEU A 5 -11.90 -30.46 19.45
CA LEU A 5 -12.16 -29.15 18.85
C LEU A 5 -13.05 -29.32 17.61
N ASP A 6 -14.01 -28.42 17.40
CA ASP A 6 -14.76 -28.30 16.14
C ASP A 6 -14.83 -26.81 15.78
N ILE A 7 -14.52 -26.46 14.54
CA ILE A 7 -14.49 -25.07 14.06
C ILE A 7 -15.51 -24.94 12.92
N ASP A 8 -16.79 -24.82 13.28
CA ASP A 8 -17.86 -24.49 12.33
C ASP A 8 -17.96 -22.97 12.15
N ASP A 9 -18.43 -22.50 10.99
CA ASP A 9 -18.47 -21.07 10.62
C ASP A 9 -19.36 -20.20 11.53
N ARG A 10 -20.21 -20.81 12.37
CA ARG A 10 -20.97 -20.07 13.41
C ARG A 10 -20.38 -20.19 14.80
N PHE A 11 -19.77 -21.33 15.13
CA PHE A 11 -19.25 -21.63 16.47
C PHE A 11 -17.98 -22.48 16.45
N THR A 12 -16.98 -22.04 17.22
CA THR A 12 -15.81 -22.84 17.59
C THR A 12 -16.12 -23.49 18.93
N THR A 13 -16.13 -24.82 18.99
CA THR A 13 -16.54 -25.56 20.19
C THR A 13 -15.40 -26.45 20.71
N VAL A 14 -15.24 -26.49 22.03
CA VAL A 14 -14.16 -27.23 22.70
C VAL A 14 -14.72 -28.16 23.75
N ALA A 15 -14.37 -29.44 23.67
CA ALA A 15 -14.72 -30.46 24.64
C ALA A 15 -13.48 -30.99 25.37
N ARG A 16 -13.50 -30.94 26.70
CA ARG A 16 -12.43 -31.42 27.60
C ARG A 16 -12.98 -32.51 28.53
N ASP A 17 -12.16 -33.47 28.94
CA ASP A 17 -12.63 -34.56 29.81
C ASP A 17 -13.11 -34.04 31.18
N GLY A 18 -14.32 -34.45 31.59
CA GLY A 18 -14.91 -34.04 32.87
C GLY A 18 -15.32 -32.56 32.98
N VAL A 19 -15.31 -31.79 31.89
CA VAL A 19 -15.68 -30.36 31.84
C VAL A 19 -16.84 -30.16 30.86
N GLU A 20 -17.75 -29.24 31.17
CA GLU A 20 -18.82 -28.84 30.24
C GLU A 20 -18.20 -28.19 28.98
N PRO A 21 -18.63 -28.54 27.74
CA PRO A 21 -18.04 -27.97 26.54
C PRO A 21 -18.29 -26.45 26.43
N THR A 22 -17.32 -25.73 25.86
CA THR A 22 -17.37 -24.29 25.68
C THR A 22 -17.57 -23.92 24.21
N THR A 23 -18.29 -22.83 23.93
CA THR A 23 -18.62 -22.37 22.57
C THR A 23 -18.27 -20.89 22.38
N GLU A 24 -17.41 -20.61 21.40
CA GLU A 24 -17.02 -19.27 20.96
C GLU A 24 -17.63 -18.97 19.58
N ARG A 25 -17.88 -17.71 19.20
CA ARG A 25 -18.32 -17.38 17.83
C ARG A 25 -17.13 -17.49 16.85
N THR A 26 -17.37 -17.98 15.64
CA THR A 26 -16.34 -18.12 14.58
C THR A 26 -16.34 -16.91 13.65
N ASN A 27 -16.13 -15.73 14.23
CA ASN A 27 -16.24 -14.45 13.56
C ASN A 27 -15.11 -13.49 13.96
N PHE A 28 -14.99 -12.41 13.18
CA PHE A 28 -14.13 -11.29 13.49
C PHE A 28 -14.81 -9.96 13.16
N VAL A 29 -14.20 -8.88 13.63
CA VAL A 29 -14.68 -7.50 13.46
C VAL A 29 -13.50 -6.61 13.13
N GLU A 30 -13.61 -5.82 12.07
CA GLU A 30 -12.64 -4.78 11.72
C GLU A 30 -12.95 -3.50 12.50
N LEU A 31 -11.96 -3.01 13.25
CA LEU A 31 -12.05 -1.83 14.11
C LEU A 31 -10.88 -0.87 13.80
N PRO A 32 -11.04 0.45 14.01
CA PRO A 32 -9.97 1.41 13.74
C PRO A 32 -8.83 1.28 14.76
N ASP A 33 -7.59 1.45 14.28
CA ASP A 33 -6.37 1.54 15.08
C ASP A 33 -6.30 2.88 15.83
N ASP A 34 -7.05 2.95 16.94
CA ASP A 34 -7.15 4.07 17.87
C ASP A 34 -6.83 3.59 19.30
N GLU A 35 -6.05 4.37 20.07
CA GLU A 35 -5.67 4.07 21.46
C GLU A 35 -6.88 3.72 22.35
N MET A 36 -8.04 4.35 22.09
CA MET A 36 -9.29 4.06 22.81
C MET A 36 -9.88 2.67 22.51
N VAL A 37 -9.73 2.17 21.28
CA VAL A 37 -10.21 0.83 20.87
C VAL A 37 -9.33 -0.24 21.50
N LEU A 38 -8.01 -0.06 21.44
CA LEU A 38 -7.01 -0.95 22.04
C LEU A 38 -7.20 -1.04 23.57
N ASP A 39 -7.40 0.09 24.26
CA ASP A 39 -7.72 0.13 25.70
C ASP A 39 -9.05 -0.60 26.00
N MET A 40 -10.07 -0.48 25.14
CA MET A 40 -11.37 -1.12 25.31
C MET A 40 -11.31 -2.64 25.16
N LEU A 41 -10.70 -3.15 24.07
CA LEU A 41 -10.54 -4.58 23.82
C LEU A 41 -9.70 -5.24 24.93
N SER A 42 -8.56 -4.62 25.27
CA SER A 42 -7.67 -5.08 26.35
C SER A 42 -8.35 -5.06 27.73
N SER A 43 -9.25 -4.09 27.98
CA SER A 43 -10.06 -4.03 29.21
C SER A 43 -11.25 -5.01 29.23
N GLY A 44 -11.65 -5.51 28.06
CA GLY A 44 -12.72 -6.49 27.88
C GLY A 44 -12.25 -7.94 27.87
N GLU A 45 -10.94 -8.19 27.99
CA GLU A 45 -10.31 -9.52 27.85
C GLU A 45 -10.65 -10.16 26.48
N VAL A 46 -10.65 -9.34 25.41
CA VAL A 46 -10.91 -9.75 24.02
C VAL A 46 -9.60 -9.81 23.25
N GLU A 47 -9.33 -10.93 22.58
CA GLU A 47 -8.12 -11.09 21.78
C GLU A 47 -8.24 -10.36 20.42
N TYR A 48 -7.15 -9.68 20.04
CA TYR A 48 -7.07 -8.89 18.80
C TYR A 48 -5.67 -8.92 18.18
N VAL A 49 -5.60 -8.55 16.90
CA VAL A 49 -4.34 -8.35 16.17
C VAL A 49 -4.36 -7.06 15.37
N GLU A 50 -3.28 -6.28 15.45
CA GLU A 50 -3.03 -5.09 14.64
C GLU A 50 -2.43 -5.51 13.28
N ARG A 51 -3.07 -5.12 12.18
CA ARG A 51 -2.54 -5.28 10.81
C ARG A 51 -2.88 -4.07 9.95
N ASP A 52 -1.86 -3.50 9.31
CA ASP A 52 -1.98 -2.49 8.27
C ASP A 52 -2.85 -1.25 8.64
N GLY A 53 -2.80 -0.85 9.92
CA GLY A 53 -3.59 0.26 10.48
C GLY A 53 -5.05 -0.08 10.81
N THR A 54 -5.36 -1.38 10.92
CA THR A 54 -6.67 -1.92 11.29
C THR A 54 -6.50 -2.91 12.45
N VAL A 55 -7.43 -2.88 13.41
CA VAL A 55 -7.49 -3.83 14.53
C VAL A 55 -8.54 -4.88 14.22
N TYR A 56 -8.14 -6.14 14.23
CA TYR A 56 -9.03 -7.27 14.01
C TYR A 56 -9.24 -8.00 15.34
N ALA A 57 -10.47 -7.97 15.86
CA ALA A 57 -10.84 -8.70 17.08
C ALA A 57 -11.70 -9.93 16.73
N VAL A 58 -11.61 -11.01 17.52
CA VAL A 58 -12.34 -12.27 17.25
C VAL A 58 -13.39 -12.62 18.32
N GLY A 59 -14.35 -13.46 17.95
CA GLY A 59 -15.24 -14.17 18.88
C GLY A 59 -16.42 -13.37 19.48
N ASN A 60 -16.95 -13.90 20.58
CA ASN A 60 -18.05 -13.33 21.36
C ASN A 60 -17.72 -11.90 21.80
N GLY A 61 -16.50 -11.68 22.31
CA GLY A 61 -16.02 -10.37 22.76
C GLY A 61 -16.03 -9.33 21.63
N ALA A 62 -15.50 -9.68 20.46
CA ALA A 62 -15.56 -8.81 19.28
C ALA A 62 -17.01 -8.52 18.86
N THR A 63 -17.90 -9.51 18.93
CA THR A 63 -19.34 -9.37 18.62
C THR A 63 -20.01 -8.32 19.50
N ASP A 64 -19.75 -8.33 20.81
CA ASP A 64 -20.28 -7.34 21.76
C ASP A 64 -19.72 -5.92 21.50
N PHE A 65 -18.47 -5.81 21.04
CA PHE A 65 -17.87 -4.52 20.67
C PHE A 65 -18.35 -3.97 19.31
N ALA A 66 -18.65 -4.83 18.32
CA ALA A 66 -19.14 -4.40 17.01
C ALA A 66 -20.35 -3.47 17.11
N GLY A 67 -21.31 -3.83 17.96
CA GLY A 67 -22.52 -3.03 18.23
C GLY A 67 -22.27 -1.69 18.94
N MET A 68 -21.06 -1.44 19.46
CA MET A 68 -20.66 -0.13 20.00
C MET A 68 -20.08 0.80 18.93
N PHE A 69 -19.49 0.24 17.88
CA PHE A 69 -18.81 0.97 16.80
C PHE A 69 -19.61 1.04 15.49
N ASP A 70 -20.79 0.39 15.42
CA ASP A 70 -21.59 0.20 14.18
C ASP A 70 -20.79 -0.56 13.10
N ALA A 71 -19.89 -1.44 13.54
CA ALA A 71 -18.98 -2.21 12.69
C ALA A 71 -19.62 -3.52 12.22
N PRO A 72 -19.34 -3.99 10.98
CA PRO A 72 -19.83 -5.26 10.49
C PRO A 72 -19.16 -6.43 11.22
N VAL A 73 -19.94 -7.48 11.48
CA VAL A 73 -19.44 -8.76 11.99
C VAL A 73 -19.28 -9.71 10.81
N GLU A 74 -18.05 -10.07 10.45
CA GLU A 74 -17.77 -11.02 9.36
C GLU A 74 -17.50 -12.43 9.88
N SER A 75 -17.89 -13.46 9.12
CA SER A 75 -17.52 -14.84 9.44
C SER A 75 -16.06 -15.12 9.05
N LEU A 76 -15.41 -15.94 9.86
CA LEU A 76 -14.01 -16.31 9.65
C LEU A 76 -13.86 -17.40 8.58
N LEU A 77 -14.85 -18.30 8.45
CA LEU A 77 -14.76 -19.48 7.58
C LEU A 77 -15.64 -19.34 6.33
N ARG A 78 -15.15 -18.61 5.32
CA ARG A 78 -15.88 -18.33 4.07
C ARG A 78 -16.40 -19.60 3.40
N GLY A 79 -17.70 -19.86 3.57
CA GLY A 79 -18.37 -21.04 3.04
C GLY A 79 -18.06 -22.35 3.79
N GLY A 80 -17.73 -22.26 5.09
CA GLY A 80 -17.48 -23.39 5.99
C GLY A 80 -16.01 -23.81 6.14
N VAL A 81 -15.07 -23.09 5.51
CA VAL A 81 -13.64 -23.44 5.46
C VAL A 81 -12.75 -22.19 5.50
N LEU A 82 -11.46 -22.39 5.76
CA LEU A 82 -10.44 -21.37 5.45
C LEU A 82 -10.06 -21.54 3.97
N THR A 83 -10.17 -20.48 3.17
CA THR A 83 -9.90 -20.53 1.72
C THR A 83 -8.53 -19.95 1.33
N GLY A 84 -7.88 -19.20 2.24
CA GLY A 84 -6.66 -18.44 1.92
C GLY A 84 -6.89 -17.18 1.07
N GLU A 85 -8.15 -16.80 0.81
CA GLU A 85 -8.50 -15.62 0.01
C GLU A 85 -8.28 -14.28 0.74
N ARG A 86 -8.10 -14.30 2.06
CA ARG A 86 -7.70 -13.15 2.89
C ARG A 86 -6.44 -13.51 3.67
N ASP A 87 -5.39 -12.69 3.54
CA ASP A 87 -4.09 -12.93 4.20
C ASP A 87 -4.20 -13.00 5.74
N VAL A 88 -5.22 -12.33 6.31
CA VAL A 88 -5.51 -12.32 7.75
C VAL A 88 -6.19 -13.59 8.27
N ASP A 89 -6.91 -14.37 7.45
CA ASP A 89 -7.75 -15.49 7.93
C ASP A 89 -6.93 -16.53 8.71
N ALA A 90 -5.72 -16.85 8.23
CA ALA A 90 -4.83 -17.80 8.89
C ALA A 90 -4.25 -17.28 10.22
N VAL A 91 -4.25 -15.96 10.46
CA VAL A 91 -3.82 -15.31 11.71
C VAL A 91 -5.00 -15.21 12.69
N LEU A 92 -6.18 -14.84 12.20
CA LEU A 92 -7.41 -14.78 13.00
C LEU A 92 -7.84 -16.17 13.49
N ALA A 93 -7.58 -17.21 12.69
CA ALA A 93 -7.73 -18.60 13.14
C ALA A 93 -6.72 -18.99 14.24
N GLU A 94 -5.48 -18.51 14.20
CA GLU A 94 -4.50 -18.75 15.28
C GLU A 94 -4.96 -18.08 16.58
N LEU A 95 -5.35 -16.80 16.49
CA LEU A 95 -5.87 -15.99 17.58
C LEU A 95 -7.12 -16.59 18.24
N LEU A 96 -8.09 -17.04 17.44
CA LEU A 96 -9.32 -17.67 17.93
C LEU A 96 -9.04 -19.04 18.59
N ILE A 97 -8.12 -19.84 18.05
CA ILE A 97 -7.71 -21.12 18.67
C ILE A 97 -6.96 -20.86 19.98
N GLU A 98 -6.07 -19.87 20.03
CA GLU A 98 -5.36 -19.48 21.27
C GLU A 98 -6.34 -19.00 22.35
N GLN A 99 -7.37 -18.21 21.98
CA GLN A 99 -8.40 -17.75 22.92
C GLN A 99 -9.20 -18.90 23.57
N VAL A 100 -9.54 -19.96 22.81
CA VAL A 100 -10.41 -21.06 23.32
C VAL A 100 -9.63 -22.25 23.90
N LEU A 101 -8.39 -22.45 23.47
CA LEU A 101 -7.51 -23.53 23.96
C LEU A 101 -6.52 -23.07 25.03
N GLY A 102 -5.89 -21.93 24.82
CA GLY A 102 -4.61 -21.56 25.43
C GLY A 102 -3.42 -22.28 24.80
N ALA A 103 -2.22 -22.02 25.32
CA ALA A 103 -1.05 -22.85 25.04
C ALA A 103 -1.14 -24.20 25.79
N ALA A 104 -0.65 -25.27 25.17
CA ALA A 104 -0.73 -26.62 25.70
C ALA A 104 0.03 -26.82 27.03
N GLU A 105 -0.53 -27.62 27.95
CA GLU A 105 0.25 -28.20 29.06
C GLU A 105 1.07 -29.42 28.58
N GLU A 106 1.97 -29.96 29.42
CA GLU A 106 2.86 -31.08 29.03
C GLU A 106 2.05 -32.32 28.58
N GLU A 107 2.28 -32.78 27.35
CA GLU A 107 1.66 -33.97 26.73
C GLU A 107 0.12 -33.84 26.54
N GLU A 108 -0.35 -32.69 26.03
CA GLU A 108 -1.71 -32.50 25.51
C GLU A 108 -1.86 -32.80 24.02
N ARG A 109 -3.01 -33.40 23.67
CA ARG A 109 -3.37 -33.87 22.33
C ARG A 109 -4.70 -33.25 21.91
N ALA A 110 -4.73 -32.56 20.77
CA ALA A 110 -5.90 -31.85 20.27
C ALA A 110 -6.43 -32.55 19.01
N VAL A 111 -7.56 -33.25 19.15
CA VAL A 111 -8.26 -33.85 18.01
C VAL A 111 -9.27 -32.85 17.48
N PHE A 112 -9.04 -32.33 16.28
CA PHE A 112 -9.92 -31.35 15.66
C PHE A 112 -10.80 -31.98 14.57
N ALA A 113 -12.05 -31.53 14.50
CA ALA A 113 -13.02 -31.95 13.53
C ALA A 113 -12.89 -31.10 12.26
N ALA A 114 -12.36 -31.69 11.19
CA ALA A 114 -12.27 -31.09 9.86
C ALA A 114 -13.53 -31.43 9.04
N PRO A 115 -14.01 -30.52 8.17
CA PRO A 115 -15.01 -30.85 7.17
C PRO A 115 -14.52 -31.94 6.21
N SER A 116 -15.41 -32.87 5.86
CA SER A 116 -15.21 -33.75 4.70
C SER A 116 -15.36 -32.97 3.39
N GLU A 117 -14.65 -33.39 2.34
CA GLU A 117 -14.72 -32.76 1.00
C GLU A 117 -16.14 -32.86 0.41
N PRO A 118 -16.71 -31.78 -0.18
CA PRO A 118 -18.07 -31.80 -0.70
C PRO A 118 -18.17 -32.50 -2.05
N VAL A 119 -19.07 -33.50 -2.16
CA VAL A 119 -19.29 -34.22 -3.42
C VAL A 119 -19.96 -33.36 -4.51
N ASP A 120 -20.64 -32.28 -4.13
CA ASP A 120 -21.36 -31.37 -5.04
C ASP A 120 -20.66 -30.02 -5.28
N ARG A 121 -19.45 -29.80 -4.72
CA ARG A 121 -18.72 -28.53 -4.87
C ARG A 121 -17.21 -28.72 -4.76
N ASP A 122 -16.47 -28.30 -5.79
CA ASP A 122 -15.00 -28.25 -5.77
C ASP A 122 -14.49 -27.37 -4.60
N VAL A 123 -13.95 -28.00 -3.56
CA VAL A 123 -13.32 -27.34 -2.39
C VAL A 123 -12.18 -28.21 -1.89
N ASP A 124 -10.95 -27.71 -1.98
CA ASP A 124 -9.80 -28.36 -1.35
C ASP A 124 -9.83 -28.12 0.17
N MET A 125 -9.93 -29.20 0.94
CA MET A 125 -9.89 -29.17 2.41
C MET A 125 -8.47 -29.18 2.98
N LEU A 126 -7.43 -29.40 2.14
CA LEU A 126 -6.04 -29.51 2.57
C LEU A 126 -5.51 -28.22 3.19
N PHE A 127 -5.84 -27.05 2.64
CA PHE A 127 -5.41 -25.76 3.19
C PHE A 127 -6.00 -25.53 4.59
N HIS A 128 -7.33 -25.67 4.73
CA HIS A 128 -8.03 -25.51 6.01
C HIS A 128 -7.49 -26.47 7.07
N ARG A 129 -7.36 -27.76 6.73
CA ARG A 129 -6.81 -28.77 7.64
C ARG A 129 -5.37 -28.48 8.04
N ARG A 130 -4.47 -28.16 7.10
CA ARG A 130 -3.06 -27.85 7.40
C ARG A 130 -2.89 -26.57 8.20
N THR A 131 -3.75 -25.57 7.98
CA THR A 131 -3.69 -24.32 8.75
C THR A 131 -4.03 -24.58 10.21
N ILE A 132 -5.14 -25.28 10.50
CA ILE A 132 -5.53 -25.62 11.88
C ILE A 132 -4.48 -26.50 12.55
N ASP A 133 -4.01 -27.56 11.87
CA ASP A 133 -2.95 -28.44 12.35
C ASP A 133 -1.67 -27.66 12.72
N SER A 134 -1.25 -26.72 11.85
CA SER A 134 -0.09 -25.86 12.11
C SER A 134 -0.31 -24.85 13.24
N ARG A 135 -1.55 -24.45 13.56
CA ARG A 135 -1.85 -23.53 14.69
C ARG A 135 -1.94 -24.28 16.02
N LEU A 136 -2.48 -25.49 16.02
CA LEU A 136 -2.41 -26.38 17.18
C LEU A 136 -0.95 -26.73 17.51
N GLY A 137 -0.13 -26.99 16.49
CA GLY A 137 1.31 -27.21 16.63
C GLY A 137 2.11 -25.99 17.11
N SER A 138 1.74 -24.75 16.74
CA SER A 138 2.41 -23.54 17.26
C SER A 138 2.09 -23.29 18.74
N LEU A 139 0.88 -23.64 19.19
CA LEU A 139 0.45 -23.64 20.60
C LEU A 139 0.98 -24.83 21.42
N GLY A 140 1.64 -25.80 20.78
CA GLY A 140 2.34 -26.91 21.43
C GLY A 140 1.55 -28.21 21.60
N TYR A 141 0.36 -28.33 21.01
CA TYR A 141 -0.44 -29.56 21.04
C TYR A 141 0.11 -30.63 20.08
N GLU A 142 -0.03 -31.91 20.44
CA GLU A 142 -0.03 -32.99 19.45
C GLU A 142 -1.39 -33.00 18.73
N SER A 143 -1.45 -32.52 17.50
CA SER A 143 -2.69 -32.39 16.72
C SER A 143 -3.02 -33.63 15.90
N GLU A 144 -4.31 -33.87 15.70
CA GLU A 144 -4.84 -34.91 14.81
C GLU A 144 -6.18 -34.47 14.24
N SER A 145 -6.44 -34.75 12.96
CA SER A 145 -7.71 -34.44 12.31
C SER A 145 -8.63 -35.66 12.28
N VAL A 146 -9.83 -35.55 12.83
CA VAL A 146 -10.97 -36.42 12.50
C VAL A 146 -11.94 -35.65 11.62
N THR A 147 -12.75 -36.31 10.83
CA THR A 147 -13.87 -35.68 10.10
C THR A 147 -15.09 -35.45 10.99
N ARG A 148 -15.85 -34.37 10.79
CA ARG A 148 -17.03 -34.05 11.62
C ARG A 148 -18.09 -35.15 11.63
N GLY A 149 -18.33 -35.83 10.51
CA GLY A 149 -19.30 -36.93 10.40
C GLY A 149 -18.97 -38.11 11.32
N VAL A 150 -17.72 -38.61 11.24
CA VAL A 150 -17.19 -39.65 12.14
C VAL A 150 -17.27 -39.21 13.60
N ALA A 151 -16.89 -37.96 13.90
CA ALA A 151 -16.95 -37.42 15.25
C ALA A 151 -18.39 -37.39 15.81
N ALA A 152 -19.37 -36.90 15.03
CA ALA A 152 -20.78 -36.94 15.42
C ALA A 152 -21.29 -38.38 15.65
N GLY A 153 -20.81 -39.35 14.87
CA GLY A 153 -21.06 -40.78 15.10
C GLY A 153 -20.49 -41.27 16.42
N TYR A 154 -19.24 -40.97 16.76
CA TYR A 154 -18.64 -41.33 18.06
C TYR A 154 -19.35 -40.67 19.24
N ALA A 155 -19.84 -39.43 19.09
CA ALA A 155 -20.65 -38.76 20.10
C ALA A 155 -22.07 -39.37 20.24
N GLY A 156 -22.66 -39.84 19.15
CA GLY A 156 -24.05 -40.31 19.09
C GLY A 156 -24.24 -41.80 19.37
N PHE A 157 -23.27 -42.64 19.00
CA PHE A 157 -23.30 -44.10 19.18
C PHE A 157 -22.41 -44.60 20.33
N GLY A 158 -21.43 -43.80 20.77
CA GLY A 158 -20.49 -44.13 21.84
C GLY A 158 -19.15 -44.67 21.30
N THR A 159 -18.40 -45.37 22.15
CA THR A 159 -17.02 -45.81 21.84
C THR A 159 -16.81 -47.32 21.75
N ASP A 160 -17.87 -48.11 21.88
CA ASP A 160 -17.82 -49.57 21.92
C ASP A 160 -18.61 -50.10 20.70
N ALA A 161 -17.89 -50.44 19.63
CA ALA A 161 -18.41 -50.77 18.29
C ALA A 161 -19.49 -49.79 17.74
N PRO A 162 -19.19 -48.48 17.57
CA PRO A 162 -20.19 -47.53 17.07
C PRO A 162 -20.53 -47.78 15.59
N THR A 163 -21.78 -48.17 15.33
CA THR A 163 -22.37 -48.44 14.01
C THR A 163 -23.65 -47.59 13.84
N GLY A 164 -23.86 -47.02 12.65
CA GLY A 164 -25.04 -46.20 12.31
C GLY A 164 -24.72 -45.03 11.38
N VAL A 165 -25.73 -44.24 11.02
CA VAL A 165 -25.58 -43.06 10.14
C VAL A 165 -25.54 -41.76 10.96
N ALA A 166 -24.46 -41.00 10.85
CA ALA A 166 -24.34 -39.68 11.44
C ALA A 166 -24.52 -38.59 10.38
N VAL A 167 -25.45 -37.66 10.63
CA VAL A 167 -25.73 -36.49 9.80
C VAL A 167 -25.33 -35.23 10.57
N VAL A 168 -24.43 -34.42 10.00
CA VAL A 168 -24.01 -33.13 10.56
C VAL A 168 -24.58 -32.01 9.70
N LEU A 169 -25.46 -31.21 10.28
CA LEU A 169 -25.98 -29.98 9.69
C LEU A 169 -25.13 -28.82 10.22
N GLY A 170 -24.05 -28.48 9.51
CA GLY A 170 -23.18 -27.35 9.86
C GLY A 170 -23.67 -26.02 9.29
N THR A 171 -22.89 -24.96 9.49
CA THR A 171 -23.24 -23.60 9.03
C THR A 171 -22.87 -23.40 7.57
N GLY A 172 -21.61 -23.63 7.20
CA GLY A 172 -21.20 -23.50 5.79
C GLY A 172 -21.55 -24.72 4.93
N THR A 173 -21.52 -25.91 5.54
CA THR A 173 -21.59 -27.22 4.88
C THR A 173 -22.32 -28.22 5.77
N SER A 174 -22.95 -29.22 5.14
CA SER A 174 -23.45 -30.43 5.80
C SER A 174 -22.49 -31.60 5.56
N GLU A 175 -22.65 -32.71 6.28
CA GLU A 175 -21.78 -33.88 6.18
C GLU A 175 -22.53 -35.15 6.59
N VAL A 176 -22.22 -36.28 5.96
CA VAL A 176 -22.80 -37.59 6.28
C VAL A 176 -21.68 -38.62 6.46
N CYS A 177 -21.84 -39.50 7.44
CA CYS A 177 -20.94 -40.63 7.67
C CYS A 177 -21.74 -41.88 8.08
N LEU A 178 -21.58 -42.97 7.35
CA LEU A 178 -21.98 -44.31 7.76
C LEU A 178 -20.80 -44.96 8.51
N LEU A 179 -20.98 -45.25 9.80
CA LEU A 179 -20.03 -46.04 10.59
C LEU A 179 -20.46 -47.50 10.66
N ASP A 180 -19.49 -48.41 10.61
CA ASP A 180 -19.62 -49.81 11.05
C ASP A 180 -18.40 -50.26 11.86
N ASP A 181 -18.60 -50.88 13.02
CA ASP A 181 -17.57 -51.25 14.01
C ASP A 181 -16.56 -50.11 14.31
N GLY A 182 -17.07 -48.89 14.36
CA GLY A 182 -16.32 -47.65 14.56
C GLY A 182 -15.49 -47.15 13.38
N ARG A 183 -15.67 -47.70 12.18
CA ARG A 183 -14.96 -47.30 10.95
C ARG A 183 -15.91 -46.63 9.96
N PRO A 184 -15.51 -45.53 9.30
CA PRO A 184 -16.29 -44.98 8.19
C PRO A 184 -16.31 -45.96 7.01
N VAL A 185 -17.51 -46.38 6.61
CA VAL A 185 -17.76 -47.20 5.42
C VAL A 185 -18.11 -46.30 4.23
N ALA A 186 -18.89 -45.25 4.46
CA ALA A 186 -19.17 -44.20 3.51
C ALA A 186 -19.12 -42.83 4.21
N GLN A 187 -18.55 -41.82 3.54
CA GLN A 187 -18.32 -40.50 4.10
C GLN A 187 -18.21 -39.45 3.00
N PHE A 188 -18.93 -38.34 3.16
CA PHE A 188 -18.92 -37.22 2.22
C PHE A 188 -19.39 -35.91 2.87
N GLY A 189 -18.83 -34.79 2.40
CA GLY A 189 -19.33 -33.45 2.68
C GLY A 189 -20.42 -33.03 1.70
N LEU A 190 -21.14 -31.97 2.03
CA LEU A 190 -22.18 -31.36 1.20
C LEU A 190 -22.05 -29.83 1.23
N GLY A 191 -22.06 -29.19 0.06
CA GLY A 191 -21.74 -27.77 -0.16
C GLY A 191 -22.78 -26.76 0.32
N ARG A 192 -23.80 -27.20 1.08
CA ARG A 192 -24.86 -26.38 1.68
C ARG A 192 -24.99 -26.70 3.16
N GLY A 193 -25.22 -25.67 3.96
CA GLY A 193 -25.56 -25.75 5.38
C GLY A 193 -26.47 -24.59 5.79
N GLY A 194 -26.46 -24.21 7.07
CA GLY A 194 -27.24 -23.08 7.60
C GLY A 194 -27.14 -21.78 6.78
N ASN A 195 -25.93 -21.35 6.40
CA ASN A 195 -25.69 -20.14 5.59
C ASN A 195 -26.40 -20.16 4.23
N TRP A 196 -26.64 -21.34 3.66
CA TRP A 196 -27.38 -21.46 2.41
C TRP A 196 -28.86 -21.12 2.63
N ILE A 197 -29.48 -21.63 3.71
CA ILE A 197 -30.83 -21.21 4.13
C ILE A 197 -30.84 -19.70 4.40
N ASP A 198 -29.89 -19.22 5.21
CA ASP A 198 -29.87 -17.84 5.69
C ASP A 198 -29.78 -16.84 4.52
N LYS A 199 -28.95 -17.14 3.52
CA LYS A 199 -28.86 -16.37 2.28
C LYS A 199 -30.12 -16.49 1.42
N GLN A 200 -30.62 -17.69 1.19
CA GLN A 200 -31.77 -17.92 0.29
C GLN A 200 -33.06 -17.26 0.82
N VAL A 201 -33.24 -17.24 2.15
CA VAL A 201 -34.32 -16.51 2.83
C VAL A 201 -34.07 -15.00 2.80
N ALA A 202 -32.84 -14.53 3.02
CA ALA A 202 -32.48 -13.11 2.90
C ALA A 202 -32.79 -12.54 1.50
N ASP A 203 -32.28 -13.20 0.45
CA ASP A 203 -32.52 -12.87 -0.96
C ASP A 203 -34.02 -12.90 -1.32
N ALA A 204 -34.82 -13.78 -0.69
CA ALA A 204 -36.26 -13.90 -0.90
C ALA A 204 -37.11 -12.90 -0.09
N THR A 205 -36.56 -12.27 0.96
CA THR A 205 -37.33 -11.43 1.90
C THR A 205 -36.82 -9.98 2.04
N ASP A 206 -35.72 -9.61 1.38
CA ASP A 206 -35.06 -8.29 1.48
C ASP A 206 -34.63 -7.99 2.94
N ARG A 207 -34.02 -8.99 3.58
CA ARG A 207 -33.52 -8.97 4.97
C ARG A 207 -32.02 -9.23 5.01
N ASP A 208 -31.36 -8.84 6.10
CA ASP A 208 -29.94 -9.12 6.30
C ASP A 208 -29.70 -10.61 6.68
N PRO A 209 -28.71 -11.31 6.07
CA PRO A 209 -28.42 -12.72 6.38
C PRO A 209 -28.11 -13.01 7.84
N SER A 210 -27.47 -12.10 8.59
CA SER A 210 -27.19 -12.29 10.02
C SER A 210 -28.48 -12.31 10.85
N THR A 211 -29.43 -11.43 10.50
CA THR A 211 -30.77 -11.39 11.11
C THR A 211 -31.56 -12.66 10.81
N VAL A 212 -31.36 -13.26 9.62
CA VAL A 212 -31.97 -14.55 9.29
C VAL A 212 -31.31 -15.68 10.07
N ALA A 213 -29.98 -15.70 10.21
CA ALA A 213 -29.27 -16.72 10.98
C ALA A 213 -29.67 -16.73 12.47
N ASP A 214 -29.90 -15.56 13.07
CA ASP A 214 -30.43 -15.43 14.43
C ASP A 214 -31.88 -15.94 14.56
N GLU A 215 -32.72 -15.70 13.54
CA GLU A 215 -34.09 -16.24 13.47
C GLU A 215 -34.08 -17.77 13.29
N ARG A 216 -33.21 -18.27 12.40
CA ARG A 216 -32.98 -19.71 12.15
C ARG A 216 -32.49 -20.43 13.40
N GLU A 217 -31.60 -19.84 14.20
CA GLU A 217 -31.09 -20.44 15.44
C GLU A 217 -32.19 -20.75 16.49
N THR A 218 -33.37 -20.11 16.39
CA THR A 218 -34.47 -20.24 17.37
C THR A 218 -35.79 -20.71 16.77
N TYR A 219 -35.75 -21.19 15.52
CA TYR A 219 -36.93 -21.61 14.74
C TYR A 219 -37.56 -22.92 15.24
N ASP A 220 -38.83 -23.13 14.87
CA ASP A 220 -39.64 -24.31 15.22
C ASP A 220 -40.44 -24.78 13.99
N LEU A 221 -39.89 -25.79 13.29
CA LEU A 221 -40.47 -26.40 12.10
C LEU A 221 -41.85 -27.00 12.35
N THR A 222 -42.16 -27.39 13.60
CA THR A 222 -43.49 -27.92 13.95
C THR A 222 -44.60 -26.85 13.92
N THR A 223 -44.21 -25.57 13.79
CA THR A 223 -45.13 -24.42 13.73
C THR A 223 -44.94 -23.51 12.51
N GLY A 224 -43.84 -23.66 11.77
CA GLY A 224 -43.45 -22.87 10.60
C GLY A 224 -44.10 -23.23 9.27
N ASP A 225 -45.07 -24.16 9.30
CA ASP A 225 -45.76 -24.79 8.15
C ASP A 225 -46.16 -23.76 7.05
N GLY A 226 -45.38 -23.74 5.98
CA GLY A 226 -45.59 -22.89 4.80
C GLY A 226 -45.02 -21.47 4.85
N ASP A 227 -44.10 -21.14 5.75
CA ASP A 227 -43.29 -19.90 5.66
C ASP A 227 -41.97 -20.10 4.86
N VAL A 228 -41.28 -18.99 4.53
CA VAL A 228 -40.09 -18.99 3.65
C VAL A 228 -38.88 -19.67 4.29
N LEU A 229 -38.72 -19.56 5.61
CA LEU A 229 -37.61 -20.18 6.35
C LEU A 229 -37.82 -21.69 6.46
N GLY A 230 -39.06 -22.13 6.73
CA GLY A 230 -39.46 -23.54 6.70
C GLY A 230 -39.23 -24.18 5.32
N MET A 231 -39.69 -23.54 4.24
CA MET A 231 -39.50 -24.04 2.86
C MET A 231 -38.02 -24.27 2.48
N TYR A 232 -37.12 -23.40 2.90
CA TYR A 232 -35.68 -23.59 2.64
C TYR A 232 -35.03 -24.60 3.60
N TYR A 233 -35.55 -24.79 4.82
CA TYR A 233 -35.15 -25.90 5.69
C TYR A 233 -35.53 -27.26 5.11
N GLU A 234 -36.78 -27.43 4.70
CA GLU A 234 -37.28 -28.63 4.01
C GLU A 234 -36.42 -28.93 2.77
N ASN A 235 -36.03 -27.91 2.01
CA ASN A 235 -35.17 -28.10 0.84
C ASN A 235 -33.73 -28.48 1.19
N LEU A 236 -33.16 -27.98 2.30
CA LEU A 236 -31.85 -28.44 2.78
C LEU A 236 -31.93 -29.91 3.24
N LEU A 237 -32.96 -30.27 4.02
CA LEU A 237 -33.13 -31.64 4.53
C LEU A 237 -33.39 -32.63 3.38
N SER A 238 -34.24 -32.29 2.40
CA SER A 238 -34.45 -33.11 1.19
C SER A 238 -33.15 -33.34 0.43
N TYR A 239 -32.33 -32.31 0.25
CA TYR A 239 -31.02 -32.40 -0.41
C TYR A 239 -30.02 -33.27 0.36
N VAL A 240 -30.09 -33.29 1.70
CA VAL A 240 -29.30 -34.24 2.51
C VAL A 240 -29.82 -35.68 2.34
N VAL A 241 -31.15 -35.88 2.29
CA VAL A 241 -31.76 -37.21 2.04
C VAL A 241 -31.43 -37.75 0.65
N ASP A 242 -31.45 -36.91 -0.39
CA ASP A 242 -31.02 -37.27 -1.74
C ASP A 242 -29.57 -37.79 -1.74
N ALA A 243 -28.67 -37.16 -0.98
CA ALA A 243 -27.27 -37.58 -0.87
C ALA A 243 -27.07 -38.82 0.02
N VAL A 244 -27.89 -39.01 1.07
CA VAL A 244 -27.92 -40.27 1.84
C VAL A 244 -28.31 -41.44 0.94
N LEU A 245 -29.33 -41.27 0.09
CA LEU A 245 -29.74 -42.24 -0.93
C LEU A 245 -28.61 -42.55 -1.92
N GLU A 246 -27.95 -41.53 -2.46
CA GLU A 246 -26.95 -41.69 -3.54
C GLU A 246 -25.62 -42.28 -3.03
N HIS A 247 -25.28 -42.12 -1.75
CA HIS A 247 -23.93 -42.39 -1.24
C HIS A 247 -23.87 -43.26 0.04
N THR A 248 -24.98 -43.80 0.54
CA THR A 248 -24.96 -44.81 1.63
C THR A 248 -25.69 -46.11 1.23
N GLU A 249 -25.01 -46.92 0.43
CA GLU A 249 -25.46 -48.27 0.05
C GLU A 249 -25.00 -49.32 1.08
N ILE A 250 -25.94 -49.90 1.84
CA ILE A 250 -25.67 -51.02 2.77
C ILE A 250 -26.90 -51.94 2.91
N ASP A 251 -27.01 -52.90 1.98
CA ASP A 251 -28.16 -53.80 1.81
C ASP A 251 -28.64 -54.46 3.11
N GLY A 252 -29.87 -54.12 3.54
CA GLY A 252 -30.60 -54.85 4.58
C GLY A 252 -30.03 -54.71 6.00
N ALA A 253 -29.18 -53.72 6.25
CA ALA A 253 -28.83 -53.31 7.59
C ALA A 253 -30.02 -52.66 8.31
N VAL A 254 -30.01 -52.69 9.65
CA VAL A 254 -30.93 -51.93 10.51
C VAL A 254 -30.06 -50.97 11.32
N LEU A 255 -30.21 -49.66 11.10
CA LEU A 255 -29.25 -48.66 11.55
C LEU A 255 -29.92 -47.51 12.33
N PRO A 256 -29.37 -47.08 13.48
CA PRO A 256 -29.75 -45.83 14.11
C PRO A 256 -29.17 -44.62 13.34
N VAL A 257 -29.92 -43.52 13.34
CA VAL A 257 -29.53 -42.24 12.71
C VAL A 257 -29.35 -41.18 13.80
N VAL A 258 -28.22 -40.48 13.80
CA VAL A 258 -27.94 -39.37 14.73
C VAL A 258 -27.73 -38.06 13.98
N VAL A 259 -28.35 -36.99 14.48
CA VAL A 259 -28.25 -35.64 13.88
C VAL A 259 -27.50 -34.70 14.82
N ALA A 260 -26.51 -34.00 14.29
CA ALA A 260 -25.62 -33.08 14.99
C ALA A 260 -25.38 -31.79 14.18
N GLY A 261 -24.63 -30.84 14.76
CA GLY A 261 -24.25 -29.58 14.12
C GLY A 261 -25.10 -28.38 14.53
N SER A 262 -24.57 -27.19 14.24
CA SER A 262 -25.16 -25.89 14.55
C SER A 262 -26.51 -25.62 13.84
N ALA A 263 -26.72 -26.22 12.67
CA ALA A 263 -27.99 -26.20 11.93
C ALA A 263 -28.89 -27.42 12.22
N ALA A 264 -28.62 -28.19 13.28
CA ALA A 264 -29.55 -29.18 13.85
C ALA A 264 -30.26 -28.69 15.13
N ARG A 265 -30.15 -27.39 15.46
CA ARG A 265 -30.68 -26.78 16.69
C ARG A 265 -32.20 -26.52 16.71
N PRO A 266 -32.87 -26.11 15.62
CA PRO A 266 -34.32 -25.88 15.61
C PRO A 266 -35.18 -27.07 16.03
N ALA A 267 -36.32 -26.75 16.66
CA ALA A 267 -37.33 -27.74 17.00
C ALA A 267 -37.99 -28.30 15.72
N GLY A 268 -38.37 -29.58 15.72
CA GLY A 268 -38.98 -30.26 14.58
C GLY A 268 -37.99 -30.81 13.54
N ILE A 269 -36.68 -30.59 13.66
CA ILE A 269 -35.69 -31.12 12.69
C ILE A 269 -35.69 -32.65 12.67
N GLY A 270 -35.75 -33.30 13.84
CA GLY A 270 -35.79 -34.76 13.92
C GLY A 270 -37.02 -35.31 13.21
N GLU A 271 -38.19 -34.78 13.55
CA GLU A 271 -39.47 -35.18 12.97
C GLU A 271 -39.54 -34.94 11.46
N THR A 272 -39.02 -33.81 10.97
CA THR A 272 -39.01 -33.48 9.53
C THR A 272 -38.05 -34.38 8.75
N LEU A 273 -36.86 -34.67 9.30
CA LEU A 273 -35.88 -35.53 8.65
C LEU A 273 -36.30 -37.01 8.69
N ASP A 274 -36.95 -37.46 9.77
CA ASP A 274 -37.52 -38.81 9.91
C ASP A 274 -38.65 -39.05 8.90
N GLU A 275 -39.54 -38.08 8.67
CA GLU A 275 -40.58 -38.18 7.63
C GLU A 275 -39.97 -38.21 6.20
N LEU A 276 -38.95 -37.41 5.93
CA LEU A 276 -38.25 -37.40 4.63
C LEU A 276 -37.48 -38.70 4.37
N LEU A 277 -36.74 -39.22 5.35
CA LEU A 277 -36.00 -40.48 5.24
C LEU A 277 -36.95 -41.69 5.15
N THR A 278 -38.06 -41.69 5.91
CA THR A 278 -39.08 -42.74 5.81
C THR A 278 -39.84 -42.70 4.48
N GLY A 279 -39.85 -41.55 3.79
CA GLY A 279 -40.37 -41.39 2.43
C GLY A 279 -39.41 -41.80 1.32
N ALA A 280 -38.17 -42.18 1.65
CA ALA A 280 -37.10 -42.50 0.70
C ALA A 280 -36.88 -44.01 0.52
N ASP A 281 -36.55 -44.44 -0.70
CA ASP A 281 -36.23 -45.83 -1.04
C ASP A 281 -34.79 -46.21 -0.60
N LEU A 282 -34.51 -46.16 0.71
CA LEU A 282 -33.20 -46.44 1.31
C LEU A 282 -32.80 -47.93 1.20
N SER A 283 -31.48 -48.20 1.18
CA SER A 283 -30.92 -49.56 1.17
C SER A 283 -30.97 -50.28 2.54
N PHE A 284 -31.21 -49.52 3.62
CA PHE A 284 -31.24 -49.97 5.01
C PHE A 284 -32.53 -49.54 5.72
N GLU A 285 -32.91 -50.26 6.78
CA GLU A 285 -34.01 -49.87 7.67
C GLU A 285 -33.49 -48.93 8.78
N ILE A 286 -34.26 -47.91 9.16
CA ILE A 286 -33.94 -47.01 10.28
C ILE A 286 -34.48 -47.59 11.59
N GLU A 287 -33.62 -47.72 12.61
CA GLU A 287 -34.03 -48.18 13.96
C GLU A 287 -34.66 -47.06 14.79
N GLU A 288 -33.98 -45.92 14.83
CA GLU A 288 -34.35 -44.69 15.54
C GLU A 288 -33.61 -43.52 14.88
N LEU A 289 -34.29 -42.40 14.64
CA LEU A 289 -33.64 -41.12 14.37
C LEU A 289 -33.66 -40.26 15.64
N ARG A 290 -32.50 -39.73 16.03
CA ARG A 290 -32.39 -38.80 17.16
C ARG A 290 -31.46 -37.61 16.87
N VAL A 291 -31.94 -36.40 17.15
CA VAL A 291 -31.06 -35.22 17.30
C VAL A 291 -30.33 -35.36 18.63
N LEU A 292 -29.02 -35.13 18.65
CA LEU A 292 -28.22 -35.25 19.87
C LEU A 292 -28.54 -34.10 20.87
N GLU A 293 -28.56 -34.41 22.17
CA GLU A 293 -29.08 -33.53 23.25
C GLU A 293 -28.48 -32.12 23.30
N ASP A 294 -27.24 -31.98 22.82
CA ASP A 294 -26.66 -30.69 22.42
C ASP A 294 -25.94 -30.91 21.09
N PRO A 295 -26.56 -30.55 19.95
CA PRO A 295 -26.02 -30.87 18.64
C PRO A 295 -24.85 -29.94 18.29
N ILE A 296 -24.73 -28.77 18.91
CA ILE A 296 -23.69 -27.78 18.64
C ILE A 296 -22.33 -28.32 19.13
N THR A 297 -22.29 -28.85 20.36
CA THR A 297 -21.03 -29.36 20.95
C THR A 297 -20.79 -30.85 20.68
N ALA A 298 -21.74 -31.55 20.05
CA ALA A 298 -21.64 -32.99 19.78
C ALA A 298 -20.38 -33.35 18.98
N VAL A 299 -20.05 -32.56 17.95
CA VAL A 299 -18.91 -32.82 17.07
C VAL A 299 -17.58 -32.77 17.83
N ALA A 300 -17.30 -31.68 18.58
CA ALA A 300 -16.11 -31.59 19.42
C ALA A 300 -16.09 -32.68 20.52
N ARG A 301 -17.23 -32.98 21.15
CA ARG A 301 -17.34 -34.07 22.14
C ARG A 301 -16.96 -35.42 21.55
N GLY A 302 -17.32 -35.68 20.29
CA GLY A 302 -16.97 -36.90 19.56
C GLY A 302 -15.53 -36.94 19.06
N ALA A 303 -14.99 -35.80 18.61
CA ALA A 303 -13.58 -35.71 18.21
C ALA A 303 -12.64 -36.07 19.36
N ARG A 304 -12.95 -35.61 20.57
CA ARG A 304 -12.25 -35.98 21.81
C ARG A 304 -12.23 -37.50 22.07
N LEU A 305 -13.22 -38.25 21.59
CA LEU A 305 -13.36 -39.70 21.79
C LEU A 305 -12.66 -40.54 20.72
N ALA A 306 -12.32 -39.98 19.56
CA ALA A 306 -11.76 -40.73 18.43
C ALA A 306 -10.56 -41.62 18.81
N PRO A 307 -9.56 -41.16 19.58
CA PRO A 307 -8.40 -41.99 19.93
C PRO A 307 -8.74 -43.19 20.83
N ASP A 308 -9.91 -43.20 21.48
CA ASP A 308 -10.36 -44.33 22.30
C ASP A 308 -11.15 -45.36 21.49
N VAL A 309 -11.88 -44.93 20.45
CA VAL A 309 -12.50 -45.82 19.47
C VAL A 309 -11.44 -46.58 18.68
N GLU A 310 -10.42 -45.88 18.17
CA GLU A 310 -9.31 -46.49 17.43
C GLU A 310 -8.57 -47.56 18.25
N ARG A 311 -8.37 -47.31 19.56
CA ARG A 311 -7.78 -48.29 20.48
C ARG A 311 -8.65 -49.54 20.60
N SER A 312 -9.96 -49.38 20.76
CA SER A 312 -10.93 -50.49 20.81
C SER A 312 -10.92 -51.31 19.52
N SER A 313 -10.92 -50.64 18.35
CA SER A 313 -10.84 -51.27 17.03
C SER A 313 -9.55 -52.08 16.83
N VAL A 314 -8.43 -51.68 17.43
CA VAL A 314 -7.15 -52.39 17.38
C VAL A 314 -7.10 -53.57 18.36
N GLU A 315 -7.58 -53.41 19.61
CA GLU A 315 -7.61 -54.53 20.56
C GLU A 315 -8.49 -55.67 20.04
N THR A 316 -9.67 -55.35 19.49
CA THR A 316 -10.61 -56.34 18.87
C THR A 316 -9.96 -57.09 17.71
N ALA A 317 -9.21 -56.42 16.84
CA ALA A 317 -8.51 -57.07 15.72
C ALA A 317 -7.45 -58.08 16.18
N THR A 318 -6.72 -57.80 17.27
CA THR A 318 -5.66 -58.70 17.76
C THR A 318 -6.15 -59.99 18.44
N ALA A 319 -7.44 -60.09 18.75
CA ALA A 319 -8.02 -61.24 19.45
C ALA A 319 -8.29 -62.48 18.57
N VAL A 320 -8.28 -62.33 17.23
CA VAL A 320 -8.79 -63.35 16.29
C VAL A 320 -7.71 -64.30 15.77
N GLU A 321 -6.46 -63.85 15.60
CA GLU A 321 -5.36 -64.64 14.98
C GLU A 321 -4.64 -65.62 15.95
N SER A 322 -5.38 -66.48 16.66
CA SER A 322 -4.78 -67.52 17.51
C SER A 322 -5.62 -68.80 17.62
N GLY A 323 -6.03 -69.34 16.46
CA GLY A 323 -6.92 -70.51 16.36
C GLY A 323 -6.41 -71.67 15.51
N SER A 324 -5.71 -72.63 16.14
CA SER A 324 -5.55 -74.04 15.71
C SER A 324 -4.71 -74.38 14.46
N ALA A 325 -3.58 -75.05 14.70
CA ALA A 325 -3.03 -76.07 13.82
C ALA A 325 -2.25 -77.14 14.61
N SER A 326 -2.64 -78.43 14.54
CA SER A 326 -1.67 -79.53 14.40
C SER A 326 -2.30 -80.91 14.11
N GLU A 327 -1.70 -81.59 13.13
CA GLU A 327 -1.44 -83.05 13.08
C GLU A 327 -2.57 -84.10 13.01
N ALA A 328 -2.15 -85.31 12.63
CA ALA A 328 -3.00 -86.39 12.14
C ALA A 328 -2.35 -87.78 12.35
N ALA A 329 -3.02 -88.80 11.79
CA ALA A 329 -2.56 -90.18 11.55
C ALA A 329 -2.47 -91.15 12.75
N THR A 330 -3.26 -92.23 12.67
CA THR A 330 -2.72 -93.60 12.83
C THR A 330 -3.53 -94.59 11.98
N THR A 331 -2.90 -95.67 11.54
CA THR A 331 -3.45 -96.68 10.61
C THR A 331 -3.60 -98.05 11.28
N SER A 332 -4.58 -98.88 10.86
CA SER A 332 -4.45 -100.34 11.01
C SER A 332 -5.22 -101.16 9.96
N SER A 333 -4.57 -102.21 9.48
CA SER A 333 -5.12 -103.35 8.73
C SER A 333 -5.60 -104.46 9.69
N GLY A 334 -6.41 -105.46 9.30
CA GLY A 334 -7.02 -105.77 8.00
C GLY A 334 -7.22 -107.29 7.82
N GLN A 335 -7.67 -107.68 6.62
CA GLN A 335 -7.76 -109.06 6.07
C GLN A 335 -8.77 -110.07 6.68
N ALA A 336 -9.51 -110.71 5.77
CA ALA A 336 -10.10 -112.05 5.91
C ALA A 336 -9.45 -112.99 4.87
N SER A 337 -9.65 -114.31 4.97
CA SER A 337 -8.85 -115.31 4.24
C SER A 337 -9.66 -116.43 3.58
N SER A 338 -9.37 -116.71 2.30
CA SER A 338 -9.19 -118.05 1.65
C SER A 338 -10.27 -119.13 1.79
N ASP A 339 -10.56 -120.03 0.85
CA ASP A 339 -10.00 -120.40 -0.47
C ASP A 339 -11.13 -121.19 -1.21
N SER A 340 -11.13 -121.62 -2.48
CA SER A 340 -10.09 -121.89 -3.49
C SER A 340 -10.72 -122.09 -4.87
N GLY A 341 -9.93 -122.09 -5.95
CA GLY A 341 -10.36 -122.51 -7.29
C GLY A 341 -9.19 -122.57 -8.28
N GLY A 342 -9.14 -123.58 -9.15
CA GLY A 342 -8.03 -123.81 -10.10
C GLY A 342 -8.44 -124.57 -11.36
N ASP A 343 -7.64 -124.46 -12.43
CA ASP A 343 -7.95 -124.85 -13.82
C ASP A 343 -6.65 -125.25 -14.59
N ARG A 344 -6.81 -125.87 -15.78
CA ARG A 344 -5.84 -126.07 -16.90
C ARG A 344 -4.95 -127.35 -16.86
N SER A 345 -4.71 -128.07 -17.98
CA SER A 345 -5.18 -127.92 -19.39
C SER A 345 -4.91 -129.15 -20.31
N ASP A 346 -5.60 -129.18 -21.47
CA ASP A 346 -5.23 -129.77 -22.79
C ASP A 346 -5.29 -131.30 -23.10
N SER A 347 -5.18 -131.64 -24.40
CA SER A 347 -5.58 -132.91 -25.09
C SER A 347 -4.97 -132.98 -26.54
N PRO A 348 -5.33 -133.89 -27.50
CA PRO A 348 -5.93 -135.26 -27.53
C PRO A 348 -4.91 -136.27 -28.20
N PRO A 349 -5.09 -137.01 -29.34
CA PRO A 349 -6.19 -137.83 -29.96
C PRO A 349 -5.81 -139.28 -30.46
N GLY A 350 -6.77 -140.06 -30.99
CA GLY A 350 -6.57 -141.22 -31.93
C GLY A 350 -6.96 -142.63 -31.44
N GLU A 351 -7.12 -143.70 -32.25
CA GLU A 351 -7.30 -143.84 -33.72
C GLU A 351 -7.74 -145.28 -34.18
N ASN A 352 -8.41 -145.41 -35.34
CA ASN A 352 -8.59 -146.60 -36.24
C ASN A 352 -9.34 -147.92 -35.81
N ALA A 353 -9.68 -148.79 -36.80
CA ALA A 353 -10.83 -149.76 -36.75
C ALA A 353 -10.73 -151.03 -37.68
N VAL A 354 -11.84 -151.83 -37.81
CA VAL A 354 -12.29 -152.80 -38.89
C VAL A 354 -12.52 -154.32 -38.51
N PRO A 355 -13.66 -154.99 -38.92
CA PRO A 355 -14.00 -156.45 -38.79
C PRO A 355 -14.17 -157.17 -40.19
N PRO A 356 -15.02 -158.22 -40.54
CA PRO A 356 -15.90 -159.22 -39.83
C PRO A 356 -16.02 -160.70 -40.43
N ASP A 357 -16.93 -161.56 -39.86
CA ASP A 357 -17.88 -162.53 -40.54
C ASP A 357 -17.54 -164.06 -40.86
N ARG A 358 -18.61 -164.91 -40.91
CA ARG A 358 -18.85 -166.22 -41.64
C ARG A 358 -18.84 -167.65 -41.02
N THR A 359 -19.39 -168.60 -41.80
CA THR A 359 -19.99 -169.93 -41.45
C THR A 359 -19.79 -171.02 -42.54
N THR A 360 -19.73 -172.32 -42.16
CA THR A 360 -19.93 -173.54 -43.01
C THR A 360 -20.20 -174.78 -42.12
N THR A 361 -20.96 -175.87 -42.38
CA THR A 361 -21.78 -176.47 -43.47
C THR A 361 -21.22 -177.64 -44.33
N VAL A 362 -21.56 -178.88 -43.91
CA VAL A 362 -21.86 -180.12 -44.70
C VAL A 362 -20.82 -180.72 -45.68
N GLU A 363 -20.26 -181.88 -45.29
CA GLU A 363 -19.73 -182.99 -46.13
C GLU A 363 -19.98 -184.31 -45.36
N ALA A 364 -20.18 -185.51 -45.92
CA ALA A 364 -20.36 -185.95 -47.32
C ALA A 364 -21.42 -187.11 -47.36
N LEU A 365 -22.13 -187.30 -48.48
CA LEU A 365 -23.35 -188.13 -48.54
C LEU A 365 -23.40 -189.14 -49.73
N ASP A 366 -22.29 -189.43 -50.42
CA ASP A 366 -22.32 -190.14 -51.72
C ASP A 366 -21.65 -191.54 -51.75
N GLU A 367 -20.92 -191.96 -50.72
CA GLU A 367 -19.95 -193.06 -50.87
C GLU A 367 -20.51 -194.49 -50.63
N ARG A 368 -21.64 -194.66 -49.92
CA ARG A 368 -22.04 -195.97 -49.35
C ARG A 368 -23.39 -196.54 -49.80
N ILE A 369 -23.92 -196.12 -50.94
CA ILE A 369 -25.09 -196.75 -51.60
C ILE A 369 -24.67 -197.93 -52.53
N THR A 370 -23.38 -198.05 -52.85
CA THR A 370 -22.90 -198.83 -54.01
C THR A 370 -22.10 -200.11 -53.65
N ASP A 371 -22.16 -200.58 -52.40
CA ASP A 371 -21.61 -201.89 -51.97
C ASP A 371 -22.62 -202.66 -51.07
N LEU A 372 -23.82 -203.07 -51.51
CA LEU A 372 -24.34 -203.60 -52.79
C LEU A 372 -24.23 -205.14 -52.95
N ARG A 373 -25.22 -205.80 -52.33
CA ARG A 373 -25.99 -206.93 -52.87
C ARG A 373 -25.36 -208.33 -53.04
N GLU A 374 -24.04 -208.51 -53.12
CA GLU A 374 -23.49 -209.78 -53.68
C GLU A 374 -23.12 -210.92 -52.68
N ARG A 375 -23.41 -210.81 -51.37
CA ARG A 375 -22.98 -211.82 -50.37
C ARG A 375 -24.10 -212.36 -49.46
N VAL A 376 -25.17 -212.85 -50.09
CA VAL A 376 -26.31 -213.51 -49.40
C VAL A 376 -26.35 -215.03 -49.61
N ASP A 377 -26.14 -215.52 -50.84
CA ASP A 377 -26.57 -216.87 -51.23
C ASP A 377 -25.44 -217.93 -51.37
N ALA A 378 -24.90 -218.41 -50.23
CA ALA A 378 -24.35 -219.77 -50.16
C ALA A 378 -24.21 -220.31 -48.70
N GLN A 379 -25.11 -221.23 -48.35
CA GLN A 379 -24.95 -222.30 -47.35
C GLN A 379 -24.68 -221.95 -45.87
N ALA A 380 -25.73 -222.22 -45.08
CA ALA A 380 -25.66 -222.77 -43.72
C ALA A 380 -24.68 -223.98 -43.63
N ASP A 381 -24.16 -224.36 -42.47
CA ASP A 381 -24.89 -224.44 -41.21
C ASP A 381 -24.02 -224.32 -39.93
N GLN A 382 -24.70 -224.15 -38.79
CA GLN A 382 -24.19 -224.44 -37.44
C GLN A 382 -22.97 -223.64 -36.95
N THR A 383 -23.09 -222.31 -36.87
CA THR A 383 -22.23 -221.47 -36.00
C THR A 383 -23.00 -220.32 -35.34
N ALA A 384 -23.91 -219.66 -36.08
CA ALA A 384 -24.67 -218.47 -35.67
C ALA A 384 -25.65 -218.61 -34.47
N MET A 385 -25.62 -219.72 -33.72
CA MET A 385 -26.33 -219.87 -32.44
C MET A 385 -25.43 -219.65 -31.21
N SER A 386 -24.09 -219.66 -31.36
CA SER A 386 -23.19 -219.35 -30.25
C SER A 386 -23.12 -217.84 -30.03
N ASP A 387 -22.87 -217.10 -31.10
CA ASP A 387 -22.70 -215.64 -31.12
C ASP A 387 -23.97 -214.89 -30.66
N LEU A 388 -25.14 -215.51 -30.84
CA LEU A 388 -26.42 -214.99 -30.36
C LEU A 388 -26.58 -215.14 -28.84
N GLY A 389 -25.88 -216.09 -28.20
CA GLY A 389 -25.85 -216.25 -26.75
C GLY A 389 -25.09 -215.13 -26.05
N GLU A 390 -23.83 -214.89 -26.48
CA GLU A 390 -23.02 -213.78 -25.94
C GLU A 390 -23.68 -212.41 -26.19
N ALA A 391 -24.44 -212.26 -27.27
CA ALA A 391 -25.22 -211.06 -27.55
C ALA A 391 -26.42 -210.85 -26.59
N VAL A 392 -26.98 -211.93 -26.01
CA VAL A 392 -28.06 -211.85 -25.01
C VAL A 392 -27.49 -211.59 -23.62
N ASP A 393 -26.44 -212.31 -23.21
CA ASP A 393 -25.77 -212.07 -21.92
C ASP A 393 -25.21 -210.62 -21.85
N GLY A 394 -24.70 -210.11 -22.98
CA GLY A 394 -24.27 -208.72 -23.12
C GLY A 394 -25.40 -207.68 -23.19
N LEU A 395 -26.65 -208.09 -23.43
CA LEU A 395 -27.83 -207.22 -23.31
C LEU A 395 -28.35 -207.19 -21.88
N ASP A 396 -28.45 -208.34 -21.20
CA ASP A 396 -28.87 -208.42 -19.79
C ASP A 396 -27.90 -207.65 -18.87
N ALA A 397 -26.59 -207.73 -19.14
CA ALA A 397 -25.58 -206.93 -18.41
C ALA A 397 -25.82 -205.41 -18.55
N ARG A 398 -26.18 -204.95 -19.75
CA ARG A 398 -26.51 -203.52 -19.99
C ARG A 398 -27.86 -203.12 -19.43
N LEU A 399 -28.81 -204.05 -19.33
CA LEU A 399 -30.15 -203.81 -18.77
C LEU A 399 -30.03 -203.56 -17.25
N ALA A 400 -29.22 -204.35 -16.56
CA ALA A 400 -28.90 -204.13 -15.14
C ALA A 400 -28.17 -202.79 -14.90
N GLU A 401 -27.23 -202.40 -15.78
CA GLU A 401 -26.53 -201.11 -15.68
C GLU A 401 -27.48 -199.90 -15.85
N ILE A 402 -28.53 -200.04 -16.67
CA ILE A 402 -29.61 -199.04 -16.83
C ILE A 402 -30.53 -199.01 -15.59
N GLU A 403 -30.90 -200.16 -15.02
CA GLU A 403 -31.75 -200.23 -13.82
C GLU A 403 -31.06 -199.65 -12.57
N ASP A 404 -29.79 -199.98 -12.30
CA ASP A 404 -29.09 -199.55 -11.08
C ASP A 404 -28.50 -198.13 -11.18
N ALA A 405 -28.08 -197.65 -12.37
CA ALA A 405 -27.40 -196.35 -12.52
C ALA A 405 -28.25 -195.27 -13.18
N GLU A 406 -28.83 -195.52 -14.37
CA GLU A 406 -29.54 -194.48 -15.12
C GLU A 406 -30.86 -194.08 -14.46
N LEU A 407 -31.66 -195.05 -13.97
CA LEU A 407 -32.90 -194.74 -13.23
C LEU A 407 -32.64 -194.04 -11.90
N ALA A 408 -31.55 -194.35 -11.21
CA ALA A 408 -31.15 -193.66 -9.98
C ALA A 408 -30.77 -192.19 -10.26
N SER A 409 -30.02 -191.93 -11.34
CA SER A 409 -29.70 -190.58 -11.80
C SER A 409 -30.97 -189.81 -12.16
N LEU A 410 -31.84 -190.41 -12.98
CA LEU A 410 -33.07 -189.75 -13.45
C LEU A 410 -34.06 -189.47 -12.31
N SER A 411 -34.09 -190.32 -11.26
CA SER A 411 -34.86 -190.03 -10.04
C SER A 411 -34.25 -188.89 -9.22
N SER A 412 -32.92 -188.73 -9.22
CA SER A 412 -32.28 -187.60 -8.54
C SER A 412 -32.53 -186.29 -9.29
N GLU A 413 -32.49 -186.30 -10.61
CA GLU A 413 -32.84 -185.15 -11.46
C GLU A 413 -34.32 -184.77 -11.33
N LEU A 414 -35.22 -185.76 -11.30
CA LEU A 414 -36.66 -185.52 -11.11
C LEU A 414 -36.98 -184.88 -9.76
N ASN A 415 -36.29 -185.28 -8.69
CA ASN A 415 -36.42 -184.65 -7.38
C ASN A 415 -35.85 -183.23 -7.37
N ALA A 416 -34.68 -182.99 -7.97
CA ALA A 416 -34.13 -181.64 -8.10
C ALA A 416 -35.05 -180.71 -8.90
N VAL A 417 -35.69 -181.20 -9.97
CA VAL A 417 -36.71 -180.46 -10.72
C VAL A 417 -37.98 -180.22 -9.89
N ALA A 418 -38.34 -181.11 -8.96
CA ALA A 418 -39.44 -180.86 -8.03
C ALA A 418 -39.09 -179.75 -7.02
N ASP A 419 -37.89 -179.78 -6.44
CA ASP A 419 -37.37 -178.76 -5.52
C ASP A 419 -37.23 -177.39 -6.22
N ASP A 420 -36.79 -177.35 -7.49
CA ASP A 420 -36.75 -176.13 -8.31
C ASP A 420 -38.15 -175.60 -8.63
N VAL A 421 -39.13 -176.48 -8.87
CA VAL A 421 -40.54 -176.09 -9.07
C VAL A 421 -41.18 -175.57 -7.77
N GLU A 422 -40.76 -176.06 -6.61
CA GLU A 422 -41.20 -175.53 -5.31
C GLU A 422 -40.57 -174.15 -5.03
N GLN A 423 -39.26 -173.97 -5.25
CA GLN A 423 -38.58 -172.67 -5.20
C GLN A 423 -39.16 -171.65 -6.21
N LEU A 424 -39.61 -172.09 -7.39
CA LEU A 424 -40.25 -171.23 -8.38
C LEU A 424 -41.66 -170.80 -7.97
N ARG A 425 -42.39 -171.61 -7.18
CA ARG A 425 -43.65 -171.19 -6.56
C ARG A 425 -43.41 -170.19 -5.44
N GLU A 426 -42.46 -170.48 -4.54
CA GLU A 426 -42.10 -169.57 -3.45
C GLU A 426 -41.67 -168.20 -3.98
N ARG A 427 -40.86 -168.16 -5.06
CA ARG A 427 -40.52 -166.94 -5.80
C ARG A 427 -41.69 -166.27 -6.52
N HIS A 428 -42.66 -167.03 -7.02
CA HIS A 428 -43.84 -166.48 -7.67
C HIS A 428 -44.73 -165.77 -6.64
N ASP A 429 -44.88 -166.35 -5.46
CA ASP A 429 -45.70 -165.79 -4.39
C ASP A 429 -45.01 -164.56 -3.75
N ASP A 430 -43.68 -164.60 -3.58
CA ASP A 430 -42.84 -163.43 -3.21
C ASP A 430 -42.93 -162.29 -4.25
N LEU A 431 -43.03 -162.63 -5.54
CA LEU A 431 -43.30 -161.66 -6.61
C LEU A 431 -44.74 -161.14 -6.61
N ALA A 432 -45.72 -161.97 -6.25
CA ALA A 432 -47.12 -161.57 -6.14
C ALA A 432 -47.35 -160.61 -4.96
N GLU A 433 -46.73 -160.85 -3.80
CA GLU A 433 -46.76 -159.87 -2.69
C GLU A 433 -46.07 -158.56 -3.08
N ARG A 434 -44.95 -158.61 -3.81
CA ARG A 434 -44.25 -157.41 -4.28
C ARG A 434 -45.01 -156.66 -5.37
N GLN A 435 -45.76 -157.36 -6.23
CA GLN A 435 -46.68 -156.71 -7.16
C GLN A 435 -47.84 -156.07 -6.38
N HIS A 436 -48.47 -156.77 -5.44
CA HIS A 436 -49.56 -156.22 -4.63
C HIS A 436 -49.12 -155.01 -3.80
N SER A 437 -47.89 -155.01 -3.28
CA SER A 437 -47.28 -153.85 -2.60
C SER A 437 -46.95 -152.70 -3.55
N LEU A 438 -46.69 -152.96 -4.83
CA LEU A 438 -46.55 -151.92 -5.86
C LEU A 438 -47.90 -151.37 -6.29
N ASP A 439 -48.88 -152.23 -6.56
CA ASP A 439 -50.25 -151.85 -6.91
C ASP A 439 -50.88 -151.00 -5.78
N SER A 440 -50.80 -151.43 -4.51
CA SER A 440 -51.22 -150.60 -3.36
C SER A 440 -50.49 -149.26 -3.34
N ARG A 441 -49.17 -149.22 -3.50
CA ARG A 441 -48.43 -147.93 -3.52
C ARG A 441 -48.79 -147.03 -4.70
N LEU A 442 -49.32 -147.57 -5.80
CA LEU A 442 -49.74 -146.83 -6.99
C LEU A 442 -51.20 -146.37 -6.85
N GLU A 443 -52.03 -147.12 -6.12
CA GLU A 443 -53.41 -146.77 -5.75
C GLU A 443 -53.46 -145.81 -4.53
N ASP A 444 -52.46 -145.86 -3.65
CA ASP A 444 -52.22 -144.97 -2.50
C ASP A 444 -51.38 -143.72 -2.86
N THR A 445 -50.97 -143.54 -4.13
CA THR A 445 -50.38 -142.28 -4.63
C THR A 445 -51.40 -141.58 -5.54
N PRO A 446 -52.25 -140.69 -5.01
CA PRO A 446 -53.31 -140.06 -5.79
C PRO A 446 -52.76 -139.02 -6.78
N ASP A 447 -53.47 -138.83 -7.91
CA ASP A 447 -53.15 -137.78 -8.90
C ASP A 447 -53.14 -136.37 -8.26
N SER A 448 -53.83 -136.17 -7.13
CA SER A 448 -53.83 -134.90 -6.38
C SER A 448 -52.45 -134.41 -5.99
N ASP A 449 -51.49 -135.31 -5.72
CA ASP A 449 -50.14 -134.93 -5.27
C ASP A 449 -49.33 -134.38 -6.47
N LEU A 450 -49.65 -134.83 -7.69
CA LEU A 450 -49.13 -134.26 -8.93
C LEU A 450 -49.85 -132.95 -9.29
N GLU A 451 -51.17 -132.88 -9.11
CA GLU A 451 -51.94 -131.65 -9.34
C GLU A 451 -51.50 -130.53 -8.36
N GLU A 452 -51.20 -130.86 -7.10
CA GLU A 452 -50.68 -129.94 -6.08
C GLU A 452 -49.31 -129.39 -6.49
N THR A 453 -48.33 -130.25 -6.83
CA THR A 453 -46.99 -129.78 -7.27
C THR A 453 -47.01 -129.00 -8.59
N VAL A 454 -47.99 -129.22 -9.47
CA VAL A 454 -48.19 -128.41 -10.69
C VAL A 454 -48.85 -127.06 -10.36
N ALA A 455 -49.78 -127.01 -9.40
CA ALA A 455 -50.35 -125.75 -8.90
C ALA A 455 -49.28 -124.90 -8.20
N GLU A 456 -48.46 -125.48 -7.32
CA GLU A 456 -47.31 -124.81 -6.70
C GLU A 456 -46.36 -124.20 -7.75
N LEU A 457 -46.18 -124.87 -8.90
CA LEU A 457 -45.31 -124.38 -9.97
C LEU A 457 -45.92 -123.22 -10.76
N ASP A 458 -47.23 -123.19 -11.02
CA ASP A 458 -47.87 -122.06 -11.72
C ASP A 458 -48.11 -120.86 -10.79
N ASP A 459 -48.33 -121.09 -9.49
CA ASP A 459 -48.28 -120.04 -8.45
C ASP A 459 -46.86 -119.44 -8.38
N ALA A 460 -45.82 -120.27 -8.35
CA ALA A 460 -44.43 -119.79 -8.36
C ALA A 460 -44.06 -119.05 -9.66
N LEU A 461 -44.52 -119.52 -10.82
CA LEU A 461 -44.36 -118.80 -12.10
C LEU A 461 -45.15 -117.49 -12.14
N SER A 462 -46.29 -117.40 -11.46
CA SER A 462 -47.09 -116.18 -11.38
C SER A 462 -46.46 -115.15 -10.45
N ALA A 463 -45.96 -115.57 -9.28
CA ALA A 463 -45.16 -114.73 -8.40
C ALA A 463 -43.88 -114.21 -9.09
N LEU A 464 -43.19 -115.05 -9.86
CA LEU A 464 -42.01 -114.63 -10.62
C LEU A 464 -42.34 -113.63 -11.75
N ARG A 465 -43.51 -113.75 -12.39
CA ARG A 465 -44.00 -112.74 -13.36
C ARG A 465 -44.25 -111.40 -12.67
N GLU A 466 -44.90 -111.42 -11.51
CA GLU A 466 -45.17 -110.21 -10.71
C GLU A 466 -43.86 -109.56 -10.22
N GLU A 467 -42.85 -110.35 -9.85
CA GLU A 467 -41.49 -109.84 -9.56
C GLU A 467 -40.81 -109.24 -10.80
N PHE A 468 -40.97 -109.82 -12.00
CA PHE A 468 -40.45 -109.26 -13.24
C PHE A 468 -41.15 -107.95 -13.65
N ASP A 469 -42.48 -107.87 -13.54
CA ASP A 469 -43.23 -106.65 -13.85
C ASP A 469 -42.97 -105.54 -12.81
N GLY A 470 -42.81 -105.89 -11.53
CA GLY A 470 -42.33 -104.99 -10.48
C GLY A 470 -40.89 -104.52 -10.73
N SER A 471 -39.99 -105.41 -11.18
CA SER A 471 -38.61 -105.07 -11.53
C SER A 471 -38.55 -104.16 -12.76
N ARG A 472 -39.40 -104.40 -13.77
CA ARG A 472 -39.55 -103.53 -14.93
C ARG A 472 -40.04 -102.14 -14.54
N SER A 473 -41.09 -102.07 -13.72
CA SER A 473 -41.64 -100.80 -13.22
C SER A 473 -40.59 -100.00 -12.43
N ARG A 474 -39.72 -100.69 -11.67
CA ARG A 474 -38.58 -100.08 -10.98
C ARG A 474 -37.46 -99.63 -11.92
N ILE A 475 -37.24 -100.30 -13.06
CA ILE A 475 -36.29 -99.85 -14.09
C ILE A 475 -36.82 -98.61 -14.80
N GLU A 476 -38.11 -98.58 -15.16
CA GLU A 476 -38.76 -97.43 -15.82
C GLU A 476 -38.80 -96.19 -14.90
N ALA A 477 -39.03 -96.39 -13.59
CA ALA A 477 -38.83 -95.36 -12.57
C ALA A 477 -37.37 -94.91 -12.47
N LEU A 478 -36.41 -95.85 -12.36
CA LEU A 478 -34.98 -95.52 -12.25
C LEU A 478 -34.42 -94.83 -13.51
N GLU A 479 -34.97 -95.13 -14.69
CA GLU A 479 -34.64 -94.44 -15.95
C GLU A 479 -35.11 -92.98 -15.86
N THR A 480 -36.32 -92.74 -15.37
CA THR A 480 -36.86 -91.38 -15.12
C THR A 480 -36.06 -90.63 -14.06
N ASP A 481 -35.78 -91.27 -12.90
CA ASP A 481 -34.98 -90.74 -11.79
C ASP A 481 -33.53 -90.39 -12.21
N VAL A 482 -33.07 -90.89 -13.36
CA VAL A 482 -31.74 -90.61 -13.93
C VAL A 482 -31.81 -89.60 -15.08
N THR A 483 -32.88 -89.58 -15.88
CA THR A 483 -33.02 -88.60 -16.97
C THR A 483 -33.38 -87.21 -16.47
N GLU A 484 -34.33 -87.05 -15.54
CA GLU A 484 -34.74 -85.71 -15.08
C GLU A 484 -33.57 -84.90 -14.47
N PRO A 485 -32.71 -85.47 -13.59
CA PRO A 485 -31.53 -84.76 -13.10
C PRO A 485 -30.41 -84.63 -14.14
N ALA A 486 -30.38 -85.45 -15.20
CA ALA A 486 -29.40 -85.31 -16.27
C ALA A 486 -29.75 -84.14 -17.19
N ASP A 487 -31.03 -83.94 -17.50
CA ASP A 487 -31.51 -82.77 -18.24
C ASP A 487 -31.36 -81.48 -17.40
N GLU A 488 -31.69 -81.50 -16.10
CA GLU A 488 -31.43 -80.36 -15.19
C GLU A 488 -29.93 -80.00 -15.12
N LEU A 489 -29.03 -81.00 -15.15
CA LEU A 489 -27.59 -80.77 -15.20
C LEU A 489 -27.11 -80.22 -16.55
N LEU A 490 -27.83 -80.43 -17.65
CA LEU A 490 -27.52 -79.84 -18.95
C LEU A 490 -27.98 -78.37 -19.00
N ASP A 491 -29.21 -78.07 -18.60
CA ASP A 491 -29.71 -76.69 -18.50
C ASP A 491 -28.77 -75.83 -17.62
N ARG A 492 -28.30 -76.40 -16.50
CA ARG A 492 -27.33 -75.75 -15.60
C ARG A 492 -25.90 -75.67 -16.14
N ILE A 493 -25.53 -76.43 -17.18
CA ILE A 493 -24.25 -76.25 -17.89
C ILE A 493 -24.39 -75.10 -18.87
N ASP A 494 -25.49 -75.03 -19.63
CA ASP A 494 -25.77 -73.93 -20.56
C ASP A 494 -25.84 -72.57 -19.82
N ASP A 495 -26.49 -72.52 -18.64
CA ASP A 495 -26.45 -71.34 -17.74
C ASP A 495 -25.02 -70.97 -17.32
N ILE A 496 -24.18 -71.96 -16.96
CA ILE A 496 -22.78 -71.72 -16.56
C ILE A 496 -21.97 -71.19 -17.74
N GLU A 497 -22.12 -71.74 -18.94
CA GLU A 497 -21.43 -71.25 -20.15
C GLU A 497 -21.84 -69.79 -20.45
N ALA A 498 -23.12 -69.43 -20.33
CA ALA A 498 -23.57 -68.04 -20.47
C ALA A 498 -22.96 -67.08 -19.43
N THR A 499 -22.77 -67.53 -18.17
CA THR A 499 -22.06 -66.73 -17.15
C THR A 499 -20.55 -66.61 -17.39
N LEU A 500 -19.94 -67.56 -18.10
CA LEU A 500 -18.53 -67.51 -18.49
C LEU A 500 -18.30 -66.55 -19.65
N ASP A 501 -19.16 -66.57 -20.68
CA ASP A 501 -19.14 -65.60 -21.78
C ASP A 501 -19.27 -64.16 -21.23
N SER A 502 -20.27 -63.94 -20.37
CA SER A 502 -20.51 -62.64 -19.71
C SER A 502 -19.30 -62.16 -18.88
N ARG A 503 -18.46 -63.10 -18.40
CA ARG A 503 -17.24 -62.80 -17.65
C ARG A 503 -16.06 -62.45 -18.56
N GLU A 504 -15.98 -62.99 -19.78
CA GLU A 504 -14.96 -62.60 -20.76
C GLU A 504 -15.22 -61.18 -21.31
N ASP A 505 -16.49 -60.82 -21.49
CA ASP A 505 -16.89 -59.42 -21.79
C ASP A 505 -16.49 -58.46 -20.65
N LEU A 506 -16.83 -58.77 -19.39
CA LEU A 506 -16.41 -57.96 -18.23
C LEU A 506 -14.89 -57.87 -18.08
N GLN A 507 -14.13 -58.94 -18.37
CA GLN A 507 -12.67 -58.88 -18.38
C GLN A 507 -12.13 -57.96 -19.48
N SER A 508 -12.82 -57.88 -20.61
CA SER A 508 -12.47 -56.96 -21.70
C SER A 508 -12.79 -55.50 -21.35
N GLU A 509 -13.86 -55.25 -20.60
CA GLU A 509 -14.21 -53.92 -20.08
C GLU A 509 -13.24 -53.45 -18.98
N VAL A 510 -12.87 -54.32 -18.03
CA VAL A 510 -11.83 -54.02 -17.03
C VAL A 510 -10.50 -53.69 -17.70
N ALA A 511 -10.08 -54.46 -18.73
CA ALA A 511 -8.87 -54.17 -19.48
C ALA A 511 -8.93 -52.84 -20.29
N ALA A 512 -10.12 -52.31 -20.57
CA ALA A 512 -10.30 -50.97 -21.15
C ALA A 512 -10.27 -49.87 -20.06
N LEU A 513 -10.87 -50.12 -18.89
CA LEU A 513 -10.78 -49.25 -17.73
C LEU A 513 -9.33 -49.07 -17.25
N ASP A 514 -8.54 -50.15 -17.19
CA ASP A 514 -7.10 -50.10 -16.88
C ASP A 514 -6.33 -49.14 -17.82
N GLN A 515 -6.63 -49.19 -19.13
CA GLN A 515 -6.01 -48.29 -20.12
C GLN A 515 -6.50 -46.83 -19.96
N SER A 516 -7.75 -46.63 -19.55
CA SER A 516 -8.27 -45.30 -19.22
C SER A 516 -7.59 -44.74 -17.97
N LEU A 517 -7.42 -45.55 -16.92
CA LEU A 517 -6.74 -45.15 -15.68
C LEU A 517 -5.27 -44.78 -15.92
N VAL A 518 -4.55 -45.52 -16.79
CA VAL A 518 -3.19 -45.15 -17.22
C VAL A 518 -3.20 -43.80 -17.94
N THR A 519 -4.17 -43.56 -18.83
CA THR A 519 -4.28 -42.28 -19.55
C THR A 519 -4.58 -41.11 -18.60
N THR A 520 -5.51 -41.30 -17.65
CA THR A 520 -5.79 -40.31 -16.59
C THR A 520 -4.58 -40.07 -15.69
N GLY A 521 -3.72 -41.08 -15.48
CA GLY A 521 -2.44 -40.94 -14.80
C GLY A 521 -1.46 -40.06 -15.56
N ASP A 522 -1.24 -40.33 -16.86
CA ASP A 522 -0.38 -39.51 -17.73
C ASP A 522 -0.88 -38.03 -17.80
N ASP A 523 -2.20 -37.82 -17.85
CA ASP A 523 -2.83 -36.48 -17.82
C ASP A 523 -2.69 -35.80 -16.43
N LEU A 524 -2.71 -36.57 -15.33
CA LEU A 524 -2.53 -36.05 -13.96
C LEU A 524 -1.06 -35.67 -13.69
N ASP A 525 -0.09 -36.51 -14.09
CA ASP A 525 1.33 -36.16 -14.03
C ASP A 525 1.60 -34.87 -14.83
N SER A 526 1.00 -34.74 -16.02
CA SER A 526 1.05 -33.53 -16.85
C SER A 526 0.39 -32.31 -16.20
N ALA A 527 -0.59 -32.51 -15.32
CA ALA A 527 -1.22 -31.44 -14.53
C ALA A 527 -0.34 -31.03 -13.35
N VAL A 528 0.35 -31.99 -12.69
CA VAL A 528 1.31 -31.74 -11.61
C VAL A 528 2.53 -30.95 -12.11
N GLU A 529 3.14 -31.34 -13.24
CA GLU A 529 4.23 -30.54 -13.86
C GLU A 529 3.79 -29.08 -14.10
N ARG A 530 2.52 -28.86 -14.46
CA ARG A 530 1.96 -27.52 -14.69
C ARG A 530 1.55 -26.78 -13.40
N ILE A 531 1.48 -27.46 -12.26
CA ILE A 531 1.34 -26.84 -10.94
C ILE A 531 2.71 -26.38 -10.45
N GLU A 532 3.75 -27.20 -10.58
CA GLU A 532 5.15 -26.80 -10.25
C GLU A 532 5.60 -25.55 -11.05
N ASP A 533 5.24 -25.47 -12.34
CA ASP A 533 5.45 -24.29 -13.21
C ASP A 533 4.65 -23.05 -12.72
N LEU A 534 3.48 -23.25 -12.09
CA LEU A 534 2.64 -22.16 -11.56
C LEU A 534 3.09 -21.69 -10.18
N GLU A 535 3.51 -22.59 -9.28
CA GLU A 535 4.15 -22.27 -8.01
C GLU A 535 5.41 -21.44 -8.26
N THR A 536 6.27 -21.89 -9.18
CA THR A 536 7.46 -21.13 -9.62
C THR A 536 7.10 -19.74 -10.19
N HIS A 537 5.92 -19.58 -10.81
CA HIS A 537 5.47 -18.27 -11.29
C HIS A 537 4.89 -17.39 -10.18
N LEU A 538 4.33 -17.96 -9.11
CA LEU A 538 3.85 -17.24 -7.94
C LEU A 538 5.03 -16.67 -7.13
N ASP A 539 6.09 -17.44 -6.90
CA ASP A 539 7.37 -16.95 -6.31
C ASP A 539 7.90 -15.72 -7.08
N ASP A 540 7.89 -15.80 -8.41
CA ASP A 540 8.35 -14.77 -9.34
C ASP A 540 7.42 -13.54 -9.36
N VAL A 541 6.18 -13.67 -8.87
CA VAL A 541 5.20 -12.57 -8.67
C VAL A 541 5.34 -11.96 -7.27
N GLU A 542 5.51 -12.77 -6.22
CA GLU A 542 5.75 -12.34 -4.83
C GLU A 542 6.99 -11.44 -4.73
N ALA A 543 8.13 -11.90 -5.25
CA ALA A 543 9.37 -11.10 -5.30
C ALA A 543 9.22 -9.78 -6.09
N ARG A 544 8.23 -9.70 -7.00
CA ARG A 544 7.88 -8.47 -7.72
C ARG A 544 6.88 -7.59 -6.98
N ALA A 545 6.07 -8.15 -6.08
CA ALA A 545 5.24 -7.42 -5.13
C ALA A 545 6.13 -6.76 -4.06
N ASP A 546 7.07 -7.48 -3.45
CA ASP A 546 8.10 -6.93 -2.55
C ASP A 546 8.82 -5.73 -3.18
N THR A 547 9.32 -5.93 -4.39
CA THR A 547 10.00 -4.88 -5.17
C THR A 547 9.08 -3.68 -5.46
N ALA A 548 7.75 -3.86 -5.49
CA ALA A 548 6.79 -2.77 -5.64
C ALA A 548 6.48 -2.06 -4.30
N ILE A 549 6.47 -2.80 -3.19
CA ILE A 549 6.31 -2.27 -1.82
C ILE A 549 7.50 -1.38 -1.46
N GLU A 550 8.75 -1.86 -1.58
CA GLU A 550 9.97 -1.06 -1.34
C GLU A 550 9.97 0.28 -2.12
N ARG A 551 9.44 0.24 -3.35
CA ARG A 551 9.34 1.41 -4.23
C ARG A 551 8.21 2.35 -3.85
N THR A 552 7.18 1.86 -3.17
CA THR A 552 6.05 2.64 -2.66
C THR A 552 6.46 3.33 -1.37
N ASP A 553 7.14 2.64 -0.46
CA ASP A 553 7.77 3.24 0.74
C ASP A 553 8.73 4.37 0.35
N GLY A 554 9.60 4.09 -0.64
CA GLY A 554 10.50 5.08 -1.23
C GLY A 554 9.82 6.23 -2.00
N VAL A 555 8.50 6.18 -2.19
CA VAL A 555 7.67 7.30 -2.66
C VAL A 555 7.00 8.02 -1.49
N VAL A 556 6.54 7.29 -0.46
CA VAL A 556 5.95 7.84 0.78
C VAL A 556 6.96 8.75 1.49
N SER A 557 8.18 8.25 1.79
CA SER A 557 9.20 9.09 2.45
C SER A 557 9.58 10.34 1.65
N ARG A 558 9.45 10.28 0.32
CA ARG A 558 9.69 11.43 -0.58
C ARG A 558 8.50 12.37 -0.68
N LEU A 559 7.31 11.96 -0.23
CA LEU A 559 6.15 12.81 -0.04
C LEU A 559 6.29 13.55 1.29
N ASP A 560 6.69 12.86 2.37
CA ASP A 560 6.99 13.46 3.68
C ASP A 560 8.05 14.58 3.57
N ASP A 561 9.16 14.31 2.87
CA ASP A 561 10.20 15.30 2.54
C ASP A 561 9.59 16.55 1.86
N VAL A 562 8.67 16.35 0.91
CA VAL A 562 8.04 17.41 0.12
C VAL A 562 7.01 18.20 0.93
N GLU A 563 6.31 17.58 1.88
CA GLU A 563 5.42 18.30 2.79
C GLU A 563 6.21 19.19 3.76
N ALA A 564 7.33 18.70 4.29
CA ALA A 564 8.25 19.47 5.14
C ALA A 564 8.90 20.66 4.39
N ASP A 565 9.34 20.44 3.15
CA ASP A 565 9.83 21.52 2.27
C ASP A 565 8.73 22.53 1.95
N THR A 566 7.48 22.07 1.77
CA THR A 566 6.33 22.94 1.48
C THR A 566 5.97 23.82 2.68
N GLU A 567 5.96 23.29 3.91
CA GLU A 567 5.73 24.10 5.11
C GLU A 567 6.86 25.13 5.32
N THR A 568 8.11 24.72 5.12
CA THR A 568 9.28 25.63 5.12
C THR A 568 9.14 26.77 4.08
N VAL A 569 8.49 26.51 2.94
CA VAL A 569 8.14 27.54 1.96
C VAL A 569 7.00 28.45 2.45
N ARG A 570 5.96 27.92 3.11
CA ARG A 570 4.85 28.72 3.68
C ARG A 570 5.36 29.71 4.73
N GLU A 571 6.21 29.28 5.66
CA GLU A 571 6.83 30.16 6.66
C GLU A 571 7.59 31.33 6.01
N ARG A 572 8.40 31.02 4.99
CA ARG A 572 9.20 32.03 4.26
C ARG A 572 8.37 33.00 3.43
N VAL A 573 7.19 32.58 2.95
CA VAL A 573 6.22 33.50 2.32
C VAL A 573 5.68 34.47 3.36
N SER A 574 5.22 33.98 4.53
CA SER A 574 4.71 34.81 5.62
C SER A 574 5.76 35.82 6.16
N GLU A 575 7.03 35.42 6.28
CA GLU A 575 8.13 36.35 6.60
C GLU A 575 8.31 37.43 5.51
N THR A 576 8.14 37.05 4.25
CA THR A 576 8.27 37.97 3.10
C THR A 576 7.11 38.96 3.02
N GLU A 577 5.87 38.53 3.24
CA GLU A 577 4.69 39.39 3.34
C GLU A 577 4.86 40.39 4.50
N SER A 578 5.25 39.90 5.68
CA SER A 578 5.57 40.70 6.85
C SER A 578 6.71 41.71 6.63
N ARG A 579 7.57 41.50 5.61
CA ARG A 579 8.64 42.42 5.20
C ARG A 579 8.18 43.44 4.17
N ILE A 580 7.28 43.05 3.27
CA ILE A 580 6.65 43.98 2.30
C ILE A 580 5.84 45.03 3.05
N GLU A 581 4.99 44.63 4.00
CA GLU A 581 4.15 45.55 4.78
C GLU A 581 4.98 46.63 5.53
N ARG A 582 6.17 46.26 6.02
CA ARG A 582 7.12 47.22 6.64
C ARG A 582 7.78 48.16 5.63
N ILE A 583 8.13 47.66 4.44
CA ILE A 583 8.68 48.49 3.37
C ILE A 583 7.62 49.49 2.86
N GLU A 584 6.35 49.10 2.81
CA GLU A 584 5.24 50.00 2.45
C GLU A 584 5.02 51.11 3.50
N GLN A 585 5.15 50.80 4.79
CA GLN A 585 5.15 51.80 5.87
C GLN A 585 6.35 52.74 5.81
N GLU A 586 7.57 52.24 5.57
CA GLU A 586 8.77 53.06 5.38
C GLU A 586 8.69 53.94 4.12
N ALA A 587 8.06 53.45 3.05
CA ALA A 587 7.81 54.20 1.82
C ALA A 587 6.82 55.35 2.07
N SER A 588 5.68 55.09 2.73
CA SER A 588 4.70 56.14 3.09
C SER A 588 5.35 57.24 3.93
N SER A 589 6.10 56.87 4.98
CA SER A 589 6.81 57.84 5.82
C SER A 589 7.94 58.58 5.09
N THR A 590 8.42 58.06 3.97
CA THR A 590 9.37 58.75 3.10
C THR A 590 8.67 59.75 2.17
N ASP A 591 7.47 59.42 1.68
CA ASP A 591 6.62 60.30 0.86
C ASP A 591 6.17 61.53 1.67
N ASP A 592 5.65 61.32 2.90
CA ASP A 592 5.31 62.40 3.85
C ASP A 592 6.48 63.39 4.03
N ARG A 593 7.69 62.85 4.18
CA ARG A 593 8.93 63.62 4.39
C ARG A 593 9.47 64.29 3.12
N VAL A 594 9.04 63.85 1.94
CA VAL A 594 9.33 64.53 0.67
C VAL A 594 8.39 65.73 0.51
N ASP A 595 7.11 65.60 0.89
CA ASP A 595 6.17 66.72 0.87
C ASP A 595 6.51 67.80 1.91
N ASP A 596 6.87 67.44 3.15
CA ASP A 596 7.44 68.36 4.16
C ASP A 596 8.64 69.15 3.60
N LEU A 597 9.51 68.46 2.84
CA LEU A 597 10.71 69.05 2.25
C LEU A 597 10.36 69.95 1.06
N ASN A 598 9.36 69.61 0.25
CA ASN A 598 8.87 70.42 -0.84
C ASN A 598 8.26 71.75 -0.33
N GLU A 599 7.41 71.71 0.71
CA GLU A 599 6.88 72.94 1.34
C GLU A 599 8.02 73.80 1.92
N THR A 600 9.02 73.17 2.55
CA THR A 600 10.22 73.86 3.05
C THR A 600 11.04 74.52 1.93
N VAL A 601 11.12 73.90 0.74
CA VAL A 601 11.80 74.45 -0.44
C VAL A 601 11.02 75.62 -1.04
N ASP A 602 9.69 75.53 -1.12
CA ASP A 602 8.85 76.64 -1.58
C ASP A 602 8.89 77.85 -0.63
N GLU A 603 8.91 77.63 0.70
CA GLU A 603 9.14 78.72 1.66
C GLU A 603 10.51 79.38 1.47
N GLN A 604 11.56 78.57 1.24
CA GLN A 604 12.90 79.10 0.95
C GLN A 604 12.95 79.87 -0.38
N ALA A 605 12.27 79.41 -1.42
CA ALA A 605 12.17 80.14 -2.70
C ALA A 605 11.45 81.49 -2.52
N GLY A 606 10.34 81.52 -1.78
CA GLY A 606 9.65 82.77 -1.43
C GLY A 606 10.52 83.73 -0.62
N ARG A 607 11.32 83.20 0.31
CA ARG A 607 12.30 84.00 1.09
C ARG A 607 13.47 84.51 0.25
N ILE A 608 13.92 83.76 -0.76
CA ILE A 608 14.93 84.22 -1.72
C ILE A 608 14.39 85.38 -2.55
N GLY A 609 13.19 85.26 -3.13
CA GLY A 609 12.56 86.35 -3.89
C GLY A 609 12.34 87.62 -3.06
N ALA A 610 12.03 87.50 -1.77
CA ALA A 610 11.95 88.63 -0.85
C ALA A 610 13.31 89.30 -0.57
N VAL A 611 14.42 88.53 -0.59
CA VAL A 611 15.79 89.07 -0.50
C VAL A 611 16.22 89.71 -1.81
N GLU A 612 15.85 89.16 -2.97
CA GLU A 612 16.12 89.75 -4.28
C GLU A 612 15.47 91.12 -4.43
N LEU A 613 14.16 91.24 -4.13
CA LEU A 613 13.45 92.53 -4.06
C LEU A 613 14.08 93.51 -3.05
N SER A 614 14.61 93.00 -1.93
CA SER A 614 15.33 93.82 -0.95
C SER A 614 16.70 94.30 -1.44
N ASN A 615 17.34 93.59 -2.38
CA ASN A 615 18.59 94.01 -3.00
C ASN A 615 18.34 95.04 -4.10
N GLU A 616 17.32 94.84 -4.95
CA GLU A 616 16.89 95.85 -5.93
C GLU A 616 16.61 97.20 -5.25
N ALA A 617 15.88 97.19 -4.12
CA ALA A 617 15.61 98.39 -3.31
C ALA A 617 16.84 98.91 -2.52
N ILE A 618 17.95 98.16 -2.46
CA ILE A 618 19.24 98.65 -1.98
C ILE A 618 20.02 99.30 -3.13
N ASP A 619 19.99 98.72 -4.33
CA ASP A 619 20.67 99.26 -5.51
C ASP A 619 20.07 100.62 -5.94
N GLU A 620 18.74 100.77 -5.95
CA GLU A 620 18.08 102.08 -6.13
C GLU A 620 18.56 103.13 -5.10
N ARG A 621 18.85 102.69 -3.87
CA ARG A 621 19.36 103.57 -2.81
C ARG A 621 20.85 103.85 -2.96
N VAL A 622 21.62 102.95 -3.56
CA VAL A 622 23.02 103.20 -3.93
C VAL A 622 23.08 104.23 -5.05
N GLU A 623 22.32 104.07 -6.14
CA GLU A 623 22.24 105.08 -7.21
C GLU A 623 21.84 106.48 -6.67
N SER A 624 20.87 106.51 -5.74
CA SER A 624 20.44 107.74 -5.06
C SER A 624 21.55 108.37 -4.19
N ILE A 625 22.37 107.54 -3.53
CA ILE A 625 23.53 107.99 -2.75
C ILE A 625 24.67 108.45 -3.65
N GLU A 626 24.96 107.77 -4.76
CA GLU A 626 25.96 108.18 -5.75
C GLU A 626 25.60 109.53 -6.39
N GLY A 627 24.33 109.72 -6.74
CA GLY A 627 23.81 111.02 -7.18
C GLY A 627 23.94 112.11 -6.11
N ALA A 628 23.71 111.77 -4.83
CA ALA A 628 23.94 112.71 -3.73
C ALA A 628 25.43 113.06 -3.53
N VAL A 629 26.34 112.08 -3.67
CA VAL A 629 27.79 112.30 -3.60
C VAL A 629 28.25 113.21 -4.73
N ALA A 630 27.77 113.01 -5.97
CA ALA A 630 28.08 113.93 -7.08
C ALA A 630 27.66 115.38 -6.78
N THR A 631 26.50 115.60 -6.14
CA THR A 631 26.11 116.96 -5.71
C THR A 631 26.94 117.54 -4.55
N VAL A 632 27.63 116.68 -3.79
CA VAL A 632 28.60 117.11 -2.76
C VAL A 632 29.94 117.46 -3.40
N ASP A 633 30.35 116.76 -4.46
CA ASP A 633 31.54 117.12 -5.26
C ASP A 633 31.31 118.46 -6.00
N ASP A 634 30.17 118.65 -6.66
CA ASP A 634 29.76 119.95 -7.26
C ASP A 634 29.81 121.11 -6.23
N LEU A 635 29.41 120.85 -4.98
CA LEU A 635 29.46 121.79 -3.87
C LEU A 635 30.88 122.02 -3.34
N SER A 636 31.79 121.04 -3.47
CA SER A 636 33.20 121.16 -3.10
C SER A 636 33.96 122.01 -4.13
N ASP A 637 33.76 121.77 -5.42
CA ASP A 637 34.30 122.62 -6.51
C ASP A 637 33.82 124.06 -6.33
N SER A 638 32.52 124.25 -6.05
CA SER A 638 31.93 125.57 -5.74
C SER A 638 32.52 126.24 -4.49
N LEU A 639 33.10 125.47 -3.56
CA LEU A 639 33.76 125.96 -2.36
C LEU A 639 35.22 126.35 -2.63
N GLU A 640 35.92 125.64 -3.51
CA GLU A 640 37.26 125.99 -3.98
C GLU A 640 37.24 127.29 -4.80
N ASP A 641 36.26 127.42 -5.71
CA ASP A 641 35.91 128.65 -6.46
C ASP A 641 35.67 129.85 -5.51
N ALA A 642 35.00 129.60 -4.37
CA ALA A 642 34.76 130.59 -3.34
C ALA A 642 36.05 130.93 -2.54
N GLY A 643 36.94 129.96 -2.36
CA GLY A 643 38.26 130.12 -1.75
C GLY A 643 39.18 131.02 -2.56
N GLU A 644 39.37 130.76 -3.86
CA GLU A 644 40.19 131.61 -4.75
C GLU A 644 39.73 133.08 -4.73
N ARG A 645 38.41 133.28 -4.72
CA ARG A 645 37.79 134.62 -4.63
C ARG A 645 38.03 135.29 -3.28
N LEU A 646 38.13 134.52 -2.19
CA LEU A 646 38.46 135.02 -0.86
C LEU A 646 39.93 135.44 -0.79
N ASP A 647 40.85 134.66 -1.36
CA ASP A 647 42.27 135.02 -1.45
C ASP A 647 42.51 136.25 -2.34
N SER A 648 41.77 136.38 -3.45
CA SER A 648 41.77 137.60 -4.27
C SER A 648 41.31 138.85 -3.49
N LEU A 649 40.31 138.70 -2.62
CA LEU A 649 39.87 139.76 -1.71
C LEU A 649 40.90 140.06 -0.61
N GLN A 650 41.59 139.05 -0.07
CA GLN A 650 42.70 139.25 0.89
C GLN A 650 43.87 140.02 0.27
N SER A 651 44.27 139.70 -0.96
CA SER A 651 45.30 140.47 -1.67
C SER A 651 44.85 141.92 -1.89
N SER A 652 43.58 142.12 -2.28
CA SER A 652 43.00 143.45 -2.48
C SER A 652 42.94 144.27 -1.18
N LEU A 653 42.72 143.60 -0.03
CA LEU A 653 42.75 144.22 1.29
C LEU A 653 44.18 144.60 1.70
N ALA A 654 45.17 143.73 1.50
CA ALA A 654 46.57 144.05 1.75
C ALA A 654 47.09 145.21 0.88
N ASP A 655 46.59 145.35 -0.36
CA ASP A 655 46.85 146.52 -1.21
C ASP A 655 46.18 147.80 -0.69
N ALA A 656 45.01 147.68 -0.04
CA ALA A 656 44.39 148.81 0.66
C ALA A 656 45.17 149.21 1.93
N ASP A 657 45.63 148.25 2.74
CA ASP A 657 46.42 148.50 3.95
C ASP A 657 47.73 149.23 3.65
N ARG A 658 48.44 148.85 2.57
CA ARG A 658 49.64 149.59 2.13
C ARG A 658 49.33 151.04 1.75
N ARG A 659 48.18 151.29 1.11
CA ARG A 659 47.73 152.64 0.76
C ARG A 659 47.29 153.46 1.97
N ILE A 660 46.88 152.81 3.07
CA ILE A 660 46.62 153.48 4.36
C ILE A 660 47.96 153.92 4.98
N ALA A 661 48.98 153.06 5.00
CA ALA A 661 50.32 153.42 5.49
C ALA A 661 50.99 154.56 4.67
N GLU A 662 50.74 154.61 3.35
CA GLU A 662 51.14 155.76 2.52
C GLU A 662 50.43 157.07 2.93
N LEU A 663 49.16 157.01 3.32
CA LEU A 663 48.40 158.18 3.81
C LEU A 663 48.87 158.63 5.21
N GLU A 664 49.21 157.69 6.10
CA GLU A 664 49.83 158.01 7.41
C GLU A 664 51.17 158.75 7.21
N THR A 665 52.01 158.24 6.31
CA THR A 665 53.29 158.88 5.91
C THR A 665 53.09 160.27 5.28
N ILE A 666 51.94 160.51 4.62
CA ILE A 666 51.58 161.84 4.11
C ILE A 666 51.14 162.76 5.24
N ASN A 667 50.44 162.26 6.27
CA ASN A 667 49.98 163.07 7.40
C ASN A 667 51.15 163.62 8.23
N GLU A 668 52.15 162.80 8.55
CA GLU A 668 53.36 163.24 9.27
C GLU A 668 54.06 164.43 8.57
N ARG A 669 53.99 164.48 7.23
CA ARG A 669 54.54 165.56 6.41
C ARG A 669 53.66 166.82 6.35
N VAL A 670 52.38 166.72 6.70
CA VAL A 670 51.49 167.87 6.93
C VAL A 670 51.79 168.49 8.29
N ASP A 671 51.96 167.66 9.32
CA ASP A 671 52.32 168.11 10.68
C ASP A 671 53.67 168.88 10.68
N GLU A 672 54.67 168.41 9.92
CA GLU A 672 55.95 169.13 9.75
C GLU A 672 55.77 170.48 9.01
N LEU A 673 54.86 170.56 8.03
CA LEU A 673 54.55 171.79 7.30
C LEU A 673 53.87 172.84 8.18
N GLU A 674 52.89 172.47 9.00
CA GLU A 674 52.26 173.39 9.95
C GLU A 674 53.29 173.98 10.92
N GLY A 675 54.21 173.15 11.42
CA GLY A 675 55.34 173.60 12.25
C GLY A 675 56.35 174.54 11.57
N THR A 676 56.29 174.74 10.24
CA THR A 676 57.03 175.81 9.55
C THR A 676 56.24 177.12 9.44
N LEU A 677 54.91 177.06 9.49
CA LEU A 677 54.02 178.19 9.22
C LEU A 677 53.97 179.15 10.42
N ASP A 678 53.95 178.63 11.65
CA ASP A 678 54.04 179.44 12.87
C ASP A 678 55.28 180.35 12.91
N ARG A 679 56.40 179.91 12.32
CA ARG A 679 57.67 180.67 12.29
C ARG A 679 57.64 181.87 11.33
N VAL A 680 56.56 182.05 10.57
CA VAL A 680 56.37 183.22 9.69
C VAL A 680 55.71 184.39 10.44
N ALA A 681 55.06 184.14 11.58
CA ALA A 681 54.29 185.14 12.31
C ALA A 681 55.14 186.23 13.02
N GLU A 682 56.42 186.00 13.28
CA GLU A 682 57.29 186.96 13.99
C GLU A 682 57.70 188.20 13.15
N LEU A 683 57.30 188.27 11.87
CA LEU A 683 57.75 189.32 10.95
C LEU A 683 57.20 190.73 11.21
N GLU A 684 56.04 190.88 11.86
CA GLU A 684 55.41 192.20 12.10
C GLU A 684 56.33 193.16 12.88
N SER A 685 57.14 192.64 13.82
CA SER A 685 58.11 193.42 14.61
C SER A 685 59.22 194.09 13.77
N THR A 686 59.29 193.78 12.47
CA THR A 686 60.24 194.39 11.52
C THR A 686 59.66 195.59 10.77
N GLY A 687 58.32 195.78 10.77
CA GLY A 687 57.65 196.87 10.07
C GLY A 687 57.87 198.24 10.72
N ASP A 688 57.57 198.35 12.01
CA ASP A 688 57.62 199.61 12.78
C ASP A 688 58.98 200.33 12.71
N ARG A 689 60.08 199.58 12.55
CA ARG A 689 61.45 200.09 12.46
C ARG A 689 61.85 200.57 11.06
N VAL A 690 60.94 200.52 10.08
CA VAL A 690 61.11 201.15 8.76
C VAL A 690 60.52 202.57 8.76
N GLU A 691 59.33 202.77 9.35
CA GLU A 691 58.70 204.10 9.49
C GLU A 691 59.60 205.09 10.26
N GLU A 692 60.29 204.63 11.30
CA GLU A 692 61.21 205.47 12.10
C GLU A 692 62.40 206.01 11.28
N LEU A 693 62.82 205.32 10.22
CA LEU A 693 63.94 205.74 9.38
C LEU A 693 63.55 206.77 8.31
N GLU A 694 62.38 206.63 7.67
CA GLU A 694 61.94 207.56 6.61
C GLU A 694 61.73 208.99 7.13
N GLY A 695 61.31 209.15 8.38
CA GLY A 695 61.21 210.46 9.03
C GLY A 695 62.54 211.20 9.11
N THR A 696 63.63 210.49 9.46
CA THR A 696 64.97 211.10 9.61
C THR A 696 65.62 211.54 8.30
N LEU A 697 65.18 210.98 7.17
CA LEU A 697 65.75 211.27 5.85
C LEU A 697 65.32 212.66 5.34
N ASN A 698 64.04 213.00 5.48
CA ASN A 698 63.45 214.24 4.95
C ASN A 698 63.99 215.53 5.62
N GLU A 699 64.30 215.49 6.92
CA GLU A 699 64.92 216.62 7.62
C GLU A 699 66.39 216.84 7.23
N MET A 700 67.10 215.78 6.81
CA MET A 700 68.47 215.92 6.28
C MET A 700 68.50 216.53 4.87
N GLU A 701 67.50 216.25 4.04
CA GLU A 701 67.38 216.80 2.68
C GLU A 701 67.10 218.30 2.71
N THR A 702 66.13 218.75 3.53
CA THR A 702 65.80 220.18 3.69
C THR A 702 67.01 221.02 4.13
N ARG A 703 67.91 220.44 4.94
CA ARG A 703 69.12 221.12 5.44
C ARG A 703 70.20 221.33 4.37
N TYR A 704 70.10 220.65 3.22
CA TYR A 704 71.13 220.66 2.18
C TYR A 704 70.98 221.80 1.18
N ASP A 705 69.75 222.26 0.92
CA ASP A 705 69.50 223.35 -0.05
C ASP A 705 69.91 224.72 0.50
N ASP A 706 69.62 225.03 1.78
CA ASP A 706 69.98 226.30 2.42
C ASP A 706 71.52 226.54 2.42
N ASP A 707 72.31 225.49 2.70
CA ASP A 707 73.78 225.53 2.67
C ASP A 707 74.32 225.77 1.24
N VAL A 708 73.58 225.41 0.19
CA VAL A 708 73.96 225.60 -1.22
C VAL A 708 73.72 227.04 -1.70
N ASP A 709 72.63 227.69 -1.29
CA ASP A 709 72.37 229.07 -1.67
C ASP A 709 73.31 230.07 -0.96
N ALA A 710 73.80 229.74 0.24
CA ALA A 710 74.89 230.49 0.89
C ALA A 710 76.15 230.55 0.02
N LEU A 711 76.60 229.40 -0.50
CA LEU A 711 77.75 229.29 -1.40
C LEU A 711 77.58 230.00 -2.76
N ARG A 712 76.32 230.26 -3.17
CA ARG A 712 76.00 230.83 -4.49
C ARG A 712 76.09 232.36 -4.54
N SER A 713 75.99 233.02 -3.40
CA SER A 713 76.10 234.48 -3.28
C SER A 713 77.58 234.93 -3.33
N ASP A 714 78.44 234.30 -2.53
CA ASP A 714 79.87 234.62 -2.43
C ASP A 714 80.60 234.51 -3.78
N LEU A 715 80.21 233.52 -4.59
CA LEU A 715 80.81 233.28 -5.91
C LEU A 715 80.59 234.45 -6.90
N ASN A 716 79.46 235.17 -6.79
CA ASN A 716 79.02 236.14 -7.80
C ASN A 716 79.61 237.55 -7.65
N LYS A 717 80.25 237.90 -6.52
CA LYS A 717 80.86 239.24 -6.33
C LYS A 717 82.33 239.28 -5.92
N LEU A 718 82.98 238.12 -5.74
CA LEU A 718 84.41 238.02 -6.08
C LEU A 718 84.68 238.42 -7.55
N GLN A 719 83.67 238.25 -8.42
CA GLN A 719 83.75 238.45 -9.87
C GLN A 719 83.87 239.92 -10.34
N SER A 720 84.05 240.90 -9.43
CA SER A 720 84.26 242.31 -9.79
C SER A 720 85.46 242.99 -9.11
N GLN A 721 86.42 242.24 -8.56
CA GLN A 721 87.60 242.81 -7.86
C GLN A 721 88.82 243.04 -8.77
N VAL A 722 88.81 242.59 -10.03
CA VAL A 722 90.04 242.10 -10.69
C VAL A 722 90.46 242.84 -11.99
N GLU A 723 89.76 243.89 -12.45
CA GLU A 723 90.17 244.59 -13.69
C GLU A 723 90.29 246.12 -13.55
N SER A 724 91.57 246.58 -13.56
CA SER A 724 92.15 247.79 -14.17
C SER A 724 91.23 249.00 -14.48
N VAL A 725 91.54 250.26 -14.13
CA VAL A 725 92.84 250.93 -13.92
C VAL A 725 93.82 250.76 -15.10
N ILE A 726 93.67 251.58 -16.15
CA ILE A 726 94.76 252.30 -16.86
C ILE A 726 94.18 253.28 -17.93
N ASP A 727 94.75 254.49 -17.96
CA ASP A 727 94.76 255.57 -18.98
C ASP A 727 93.49 256.37 -19.43
N VAL A 728 93.68 257.71 -19.40
CA VAL A 728 93.00 258.83 -20.13
C VAL A 728 91.54 259.20 -19.78
N ASP A 729 91.11 260.47 -19.67
CA ASP A 729 91.73 261.76 -19.23
C ASP A 729 90.59 262.82 -18.99
N ASP A 730 90.90 263.92 -18.29
CA ASP A 730 90.25 265.25 -18.31
C ASP A 730 88.72 265.44 -18.02
N GLY A 731 88.33 265.47 -16.73
CA GLY A 731 87.32 266.38 -16.10
C GLY A 731 85.82 266.35 -16.50
N PRO A 732 84.95 267.21 -15.90
CA PRO A 732 85.18 268.16 -14.78
C PRO A 732 84.14 268.11 -13.60
N SER A 733 84.51 268.79 -12.48
CA SER A 733 83.69 269.58 -11.52
C SER A 733 82.41 269.04 -10.82
N ASP A 734 82.36 269.28 -9.49
CA ASP A 734 81.25 269.63 -8.57
C ASP A 734 80.00 268.69 -8.49
N ASP A 735 79.47 268.32 -7.31
CA ASP A 735 79.20 269.13 -6.09
C ASP A 735 79.36 268.36 -4.73
N GLU A 736 79.08 269.01 -3.59
CA GLU A 736 79.45 268.58 -2.19
C GLU A 736 78.61 267.46 -1.46
N VAL A 737 79.05 267.07 -0.23
CA VAL A 737 78.28 266.58 0.99
C VAL A 737 78.17 265.04 1.28
N ARG A 738 78.34 264.43 2.49
CA ARG A 738 79.04 264.67 3.82
C ARG A 738 79.06 263.37 4.72
N GLU A 739 80.19 263.08 5.43
CA GLU A 739 80.37 262.33 6.73
C GLU A 739 79.96 260.80 6.81
N ILE A 740 80.24 259.89 7.81
CA ILE A 740 80.83 259.88 9.19
C ILE A 740 81.55 258.51 9.58
N ALA A 741 81.76 258.14 10.87
CA ALA A 741 82.64 257.03 11.42
C ALA A 741 82.19 256.48 12.84
N SER A 742 82.65 255.40 13.54
CA SER A 742 83.58 254.22 13.37
C SER A 742 83.56 253.20 14.59
N ASP A 743 84.36 252.09 14.54
CA ASP A 743 84.98 251.23 15.63
C ASP A 743 84.29 250.03 16.40
N VAL A 744 85.03 248.87 16.47
CA VAL A 744 85.35 247.93 17.62
C VAL A 744 84.35 246.88 18.27
N ALA A 745 84.76 245.57 18.24
CA ALA A 745 84.67 244.44 19.25
C ALA A 745 83.52 243.36 19.39
N ARG A 746 83.99 242.08 19.54
CA ARG A 746 83.59 240.89 20.40
C ARG A 746 82.38 239.91 20.16
N GLU A 747 82.71 238.61 20.39
CA GLU A 747 81.91 237.45 20.95
C GLU A 747 81.22 236.40 20.01
N HIS A 748 80.68 235.31 20.62
CA HIS A 748 80.46 233.93 20.11
C HIS A 748 79.25 233.67 19.17
N VAL A 749 79.29 232.56 18.38
CA VAL A 749 78.26 231.48 18.16
C VAL A 749 78.45 230.75 16.79
N LEU A 750 77.87 229.53 16.62
CA LEU A 750 77.67 228.69 15.39
C LEU A 750 78.86 227.90 14.78
N ALA A 751 78.54 226.71 14.23
CA ALA A 751 79.38 225.84 13.37
C ALA A 751 78.53 224.73 12.67
N PRO A 752 78.42 224.69 11.32
CA PRO A 752 77.58 223.72 10.58
C PRO A 752 78.28 222.97 9.40
N ALA A 753 77.46 222.20 8.63
CA ALA A 753 77.51 222.01 7.16
C ALA A 753 78.37 220.92 6.43
N LEU A 754 77.72 220.35 5.38
CA LEU A 754 78.19 219.90 4.04
C LEU A 754 78.98 218.59 3.70
N GLY A 755 78.52 217.94 2.60
CA GLY A 755 79.27 217.11 1.61
C GLY A 755 78.91 215.60 1.49
N GLY A 756 78.59 214.98 0.32
CA GLY A 756 78.11 215.48 -0.98
C GLY A 756 78.36 214.56 -2.23
N ALA A 757 77.32 214.27 -3.05
CA ALA A 757 77.32 213.77 -4.47
C ALA A 757 78.09 212.45 -4.87
N GLY A 758 77.90 211.79 -6.04
CA GLY A 758 76.89 211.86 -7.12
C GLY A 758 77.28 211.18 -8.47
N THR A 759 76.28 210.84 -9.32
CA THR A 759 76.32 210.58 -10.80
C THR A 759 76.81 209.26 -11.48
N PHE A 760 75.92 208.73 -12.35
CA PHE A 760 76.04 208.02 -13.65
C PHE A 760 77.37 207.45 -14.24
N GLY A 761 77.29 206.22 -14.79
CA GLY A 761 78.14 205.68 -15.88
C GLY A 761 77.96 204.15 -16.08
N LEU A 762 77.33 203.61 -17.13
CA LEU A 762 77.73 203.37 -18.54
C LEU A 762 78.81 202.26 -18.80
N LEU A 763 78.34 201.17 -19.45
CA LEU A 763 79.02 200.30 -20.44
C LEU A 763 80.02 199.18 -20.03
N ALA A 764 79.85 198.03 -20.72
CA ALA A 764 80.86 197.09 -21.25
C ALA A 764 81.67 196.11 -20.35
N ALA A 765 81.20 194.86 -20.35
CA ALA A 765 81.84 193.68 -20.99
C ALA A 765 83.15 193.05 -20.45
N GLY A 766 83.06 191.72 -20.24
CA GLY A 766 84.19 190.78 -20.23
C GLY A 766 84.92 190.63 -18.89
N GLY A 767 85.52 189.49 -18.56
CA GLY A 767 85.44 188.16 -19.18
C GLY A 767 85.62 187.08 -18.10
N ALA A 768 84.94 185.93 -18.14
CA ALA A 768 84.42 185.21 -19.30
C ALA A 768 85.48 184.93 -20.39
N ALA A 769 86.66 184.44 -19.98
CA ALA A 769 87.48 183.55 -20.78
C ALA A 769 88.16 182.36 -20.03
N VAL A 770 87.73 181.75 -18.91
CA VAL A 770 86.54 181.84 -18.00
C VAL A 770 85.16 181.72 -18.67
N ALA A 771 84.18 181.11 -17.99
CA ALA A 771 82.72 181.18 -18.14
C ALA A 771 82.12 180.11 -17.19
N ASP A 772 80.94 180.23 -16.60
CA ASP A 772 79.93 181.30 -16.63
C ASP A 772 79.37 181.57 -15.21
N ALA A 773 78.54 182.61 -15.03
CA ALA A 773 78.05 183.09 -13.72
C ALA A 773 76.97 182.15 -13.06
N LEU A 774 76.66 182.13 -11.75
CA LEU A 774 76.70 183.10 -10.63
C LEU A 774 75.59 184.19 -10.67
N VAL A 775 75.16 184.65 -9.48
CA VAL A 775 74.41 185.89 -9.13
C VAL A 775 72.94 185.74 -8.66
N LEU A 776 72.57 186.69 -7.80
CA LEU A 776 71.47 186.82 -6.84
C LEU A 776 70.05 187.02 -7.39
N ALA A 777 69.11 186.72 -6.48
CA ALA A 777 67.87 187.44 -6.12
C ALA A 777 67.43 188.70 -6.92
N GLY A 778 66.10 188.80 -7.08
CA GLY A 778 65.36 190.01 -7.48
C GLY A 778 63.92 189.96 -6.98
N VAL A 779 63.31 191.11 -6.70
CA VAL A 779 61.99 191.27 -6.06
C VAL A 779 60.99 191.97 -6.99
N PHE A 780 59.70 191.70 -6.78
CA PHE A 780 58.48 192.39 -7.27
C PHE A 780 57.95 192.17 -8.71
N ALA A 781 56.62 192.28 -8.77
CA ALA A 781 55.76 192.79 -9.87
C ALA A 781 55.45 191.93 -11.12
N ALA A 782 54.37 191.13 -11.00
CA ALA A 782 53.10 191.24 -11.75
C ALA A 782 52.99 191.14 -13.31
N LEU A 783 51.80 190.64 -13.72
CA LEU A 783 51.11 190.73 -15.02
C LEU A 783 51.49 189.80 -16.20
N ALA A 784 50.42 189.43 -16.94
CA ALA A 784 50.34 188.89 -18.32
C ALA A 784 50.99 187.49 -18.60
N ILE A 785 50.31 186.42 -19.06
CA ILE A 785 49.27 186.15 -20.11
C ILE A 785 49.88 185.49 -21.38
N VAL A 786 49.15 184.51 -21.95
CA VAL A 786 49.25 183.93 -23.33
C VAL A 786 50.26 182.78 -23.62
N CYS A 787 49.70 181.56 -23.63
CA CYS A 787 49.69 180.54 -24.71
C CYS A 787 50.92 179.73 -25.21
N PHE A 788 50.56 178.51 -25.68
CA PHE A 788 51.24 177.62 -26.64
C PHE A 788 52.58 176.96 -26.21
N GLY A 789 52.88 175.69 -26.54
CA GLY A 789 52.07 174.62 -27.14
C GLY A 789 52.73 173.92 -28.35
N ALA A 790 53.10 172.63 -28.21
CA ALA A 790 53.52 171.71 -29.28
C ALA A 790 53.74 170.28 -28.72
N PHE A 791 53.75 169.17 -29.49
CA PHE A 791 53.09 168.81 -30.75
C PHE A 791 53.40 167.31 -31.07
N VAL A 792 52.42 166.54 -31.61
CA VAL A 792 52.65 165.31 -32.40
C VAL A 792 53.16 164.05 -31.59
N ARG A 793 52.95 162.79 -32.02
CA ARG A 793 52.40 162.23 -33.27
C ARG A 793 51.44 161.06 -33.03
N SER A 794 50.61 160.77 -34.03
CA SER A 794 49.83 159.54 -34.16
C SER A 794 50.68 158.28 -34.37
N ARG A 795 50.15 157.14 -33.95
CA ARG A 795 49.70 156.14 -34.94
C ARG A 795 48.47 155.38 -34.44
#